data_AF-A0A8H4TYE0-F1
#
_entry.id   AF-A0A8H4TYE0-F1
#
_cell.length_a   1.000
_cell.length_b   1.000
_cell.length_c   1.000
_cell.angle_alpha   90.00
_cell.angle_beta   90.00
_cell.angle_gamma   90.00
#
_symmetry.space_group_name_H-M   'P 1'
#
loop_
_entity.id
_entity.type
_entity.pdbx_description
1 polymer ?
#
loop_
_entity_poly.entity_id
_entity_poly.type
_entity_poly.pdbx_seq_one_letter_code
_entity_poly.pdbx_strand_id
1 'polypeptide(L)'
;MQFFSLPDEATKAQRSDDSDQARGQGSQKSFTFERPNLLEGAYGIKIVKSVSADEHNPDDTTQKKFEVLVPRFELPSDAIYSVYPEQGREVTNDVLPHIVFTDRTLPWERIENLDAEDHYPDHYDKNHVPWLALLVFTPDELQLSTTEMATIFQETSIKTSATQSDTMGIQVPIADLLELQSDTVRTPFTDTEQAAGPDTTVIFPTAFLFNGLFAAYDSNNQPTSSRTGGPDLSRHRFLAHLMRTSMGDVANADQDEQEAMREFSIVVANRVGPLVGETASHMIAHLVSLENLETLKPFPLSPTMIGESPVRVGLVSLHSWTYTCLPPNSPNIRTVFETLAHGADMLKPIIPHREDLDANAKRIISRLEDGFTIVRSRTQTGEETTALLRGALTPNLVPPIEWGLSSSTGSDLKILDADLGTMDITFSTAWSLGRTLALADRAFATSLTRIRHQILHPKTRAAMDETAAKTVESLGPCLAGTAHKSAPPDDTFNEAASPDWKVVLRFVLDLYHLVNVPQHYLLVEQSLLPRESLRFFFIDPNWINVLIDGALSLGNHELTNERKTTANDAKDPARKAIKEAISLLFEDPNFHKPTIPRFGFYLRSTIVNQFPDLKVSVQVTDSTSGDAYPLRQEVIDEETMIVFFSDAPLKEGLLSLRFELPANKQYFSAGTVTDSEVDIVYKRQYTALNPRDEHWDVPVATLKWKRNNKGVSDDKNDERERDRVFIWGTSEDTNDLRLLLVEKLAADVHQTLLEQMPKLGADWYTETTPTSAMTAFQLNNSPVNIVTVVERVELPEYDYHISSRADPSDYQIPMIEEKQDLIFSILYNKGGESLSLKYLTITISLVATQGIPPNTLLEMSWPGGAQVSMVSNLRFNTLLVHSEDGKALEIQILPWSRQGSVPMCKITELSVILSQVNVKCYRDVQEGELRVCPLQVHTEYDGNISSDTEIYATLRGVKKA
;
A
#
# COMPACT_ATOMS: atom_id res chain seq x y z
N MET A 1 18.21 -11.87 -56.37
CA MET A 1 18.15 -11.87 -54.89
C MET A 1 17.53 -13.18 -54.45
N GLN A 2 18.36 -14.17 -54.15
CA GLN A 2 17.96 -15.30 -53.31
C GLN A 2 18.73 -15.08 -52.01
N PHE A 3 18.10 -14.37 -51.09
CA PHE A 3 18.46 -14.47 -49.70
C PHE A 3 17.90 -15.81 -49.23
N PHE A 4 18.75 -16.64 -48.64
CA PHE A 4 18.30 -17.80 -47.89
C PHE A 4 17.32 -17.30 -46.82
N SER A 5 16.05 -17.67 -46.97
CA SER A 5 15.03 -17.48 -45.95
C SER A 5 15.40 -18.37 -44.77
N LEU A 6 15.82 -17.77 -43.67
CA LEU A 6 15.62 -18.36 -42.35
C LEU A 6 14.13 -18.16 -41.97
N PRO A 7 13.52 -19.07 -41.20
CA PRO A 7 12.07 -19.11 -41.03
C PRO A 7 11.57 -17.91 -40.21
N ASP A 8 10.89 -17.00 -40.89
CA ASP A 8 10.33 -15.74 -40.39
C ASP A 8 9.04 -15.94 -39.55
N GLU A 9 8.82 -17.14 -38.98
CA GLU A 9 7.56 -17.52 -38.32
C GLU A 9 7.59 -17.52 -36.78
N ALA A 10 8.76 -17.50 -36.13
CA ALA A 10 8.82 -17.51 -34.66
C ALA A 10 8.67 -16.11 -34.03
N THR A 11 9.03 -15.03 -34.73
CA THR A 11 9.04 -13.66 -34.16
C THR A 11 7.78 -12.85 -34.46
N LYS A 12 6.95 -13.31 -35.42
CA LYS A 12 5.66 -12.65 -35.76
C LYS A 12 4.48 -13.10 -34.91
N ALA A 13 4.55 -14.27 -34.28
CA ALA A 13 3.42 -14.83 -33.52
C ALA A 13 3.14 -14.12 -32.17
N GLN A 14 4.01 -13.22 -31.70
CA GLN A 14 3.77 -12.42 -30.49
C GLN A 14 3.33 -10.97 -30.77
N ARG A 15 3.11 -10.58 -32.04
CA ARG A 15 2.81 -9.19 -32.43
C ARG A 15 1.35 -8.91 -32.78
N SER A 16 0.44 -9.87 -32.65
CA SER A 16 -0.99 -9.64 -32.86
C SER A 16 -1.79 -10.21 -31.70
N ASP A 17 -2.16 -9.37 -30.74
CA ASP A 17 -3.39 -9.58 -29.94
C ASP A 17 -3.80 -8.25 -29.30
N ASP A 18 -4.77 -7.61 -29.95
CA ASP A 18 -5.39 -6.30 -29.63
C ASP A 18 -6.41 -6.40 -28.47
N SER A 19 -6.13 -7.17 -27.42
CA SER A 19 -7.07 -7.34 -26.29
C SER A 19 -6.39 -7.22 -24.93
N ASP A 20 -5.69 -6.11 -24.69
CA ASP A 20 -4.94 -5.79 -23.47
C ASP A 20 -5.79 -5.02 -22.40
N GLN A 21 -7.12 -5.09 -22.45
CA GLN A 21 -8.02 -4.19 -21.68
C GLN A 21 -8.40 -4.62 -20.24
N ALA A 22 -7.77 -5.61 -19.63
CA ALA A 22 -8.23 -6.10 -18.31
C ALA A 22 -7.13 -6.49 -17.31
N ARG A 23 -6.06 -5.68 -17.18
CA ARG A 23 -5.12 -5.77 -16.04
C ARG A 23 -4.88 -4.38 -15.45
N GLY A 24 -4.80 -4.32 -14.12
CA GLY A 24 -4.62 -3.08 -13.36
C GLY A 24 -3.39 -2.29 -13.80
N GLN A 25 -3.46 -0.97 -13.58
CA GLN A 25 -2.38 -0.01 -13.87
C GLN A 25 -1.04 -0.49 -13.31
N GLY A 26 0.01 -0.56 -14.14
CA GLY A 26 1.38 -0.91 -13.73
C GLY A 26 1.85 -2.34 -14.04
N SER A 27 1.18 -3.09 -14.91
CA SER A 27 1.61 -4.46 -15.26
C SER A 27 3.00 -4.48 -15.94
N GLN A 28 3.90 -5.34 -15.43
CA GLN A 28 5.22 -5.61 -16.01
C GLN A 28 5.20 -6.95 -16.76
N LYS A 29 5.89 -7.03 -17.91
CA LYS A 29 6.18 -8.30 -18.61
C LYS A 29 7.68 -8.38 -18.88
N SER A 30 8.31 -9.49 -18.48
CA SER A 30 9.70 -9.78 -18.80
C SER A 30 9.79 -10.64 -20.06
N PHE A 31 10.70 -10.31 -20.96
CA PHE A 31 11.03 -11.08 -22.16
C PHE A 31 12.50 -11.49 -22.13
N THR A 32 12.88 -12.48 -22.93
CA THR A 32 14.19 -13.12 -22.80
C THR A 32 15.34 -12.26 -23.31
N PHE A 33 15.32 -11.90 -24.59
CA PHE A 33 16.32 -11.02 -25.21
C PHE A 33 15.79 -10.45 -26.53
N GLU A 34 16.42 -9.38 -27.03
CA GLU A 34 16.23 -8.88 -28.39
C GLU A 34 17.59 -8.50 -28.98
N ARG A 35 17.88 -8.97 -30.19
CA ARG A 35 19.08 -8.60 -30.94
C ARG A 35 18.74 -7.48 -31.92
N PRO A 36 19.69 -6.57 -32.21
CA PRO A 36 19.50 -5.62 -33.28
C PRO A 36 19.44 -6.34 -34.64
N ASN A 37 18.72 -5.76 -35.59
CA ASN A 37 18.57 -6.34 -36.95
C ASN A 37 19.89 -6.39 -37.73
N LEU A 38 20.84 -5.54 -37.37
CA LEU A 38 22.20 -5.53 -37.89
C LEU A 38 23.14 -5.52 -36.70
N LEU A 39 23.99 -6.55 -36.60
CA LEU A 39 25.03 -6.63 -35.59
C LEU A 39 26.21 -5.73 -36.00
N GLU A 40 27.16 -5.53 -35.10
CA GLU A 40 28.44 -4.92 -35.43
C GLU A 40 29.07 -5.54 -36.70
N GLY A 41 29.65 -4.69 -37.54
CA GLY A 41 30.50 -5.15 -38.63
C GLY A 41 30.40 -4.33 -39.92
N ALA A 42 31.21 -4.72 -40.90
CA ALA A 42 31.23 -4.11 -42.21
C ALA A 42 30.21 -4.77 -43.16
N TYR A 43 29.23 -4.00 -43.61
CA TYR A 43 28.17 -4.44 -44.50
C TYR A 43 28.31 -3.83 -45.90
N GLY A 44 27.78 -4.54 -46.90
CA GLY A 44 27.71 -4.07 -48.28
C GLY A 44 26.27 -4.10 -48.80
N ILE A 45 25.72 -2.95 -49.16
CA ILE A 45 24.45 -2.86 -49.90
C ILE A 45 24.75 -3.10 -51.36
N LYS A 46 24.24 -4.20 -51.92
CA LYS A 46 24.31 -4.52 -53.36
C LYS A 46 22.96 -4.23 -54.02
N ILE A 47 22.91 -3.20 -54.86
CA ILE A 47 21.74 -2.86 -55.68
C ILE A 47 21.97 -3.45 -57.06
N VAL A 48 21.06 -4.34 -57.49
CA VAL A 48 21.05 -4.91 -58.84
C VAL A 48 19.86 -4.31 -59.57
N LYS A 49 20.11 -3.56 -60.64
CA LYS A 49 19.08 -3.00 -61.51
C LYS A 49 18.97 -3.85 -62.76
N SER A 50 17.94 -4.69 -62.82
CA SER A 50 17.59 -5.41 -64.03
C SER A 50 16.69 -4.53 -64.91
N VAL A 51 17.09 -4.34 -66.17
CA VAL A 51 16.28 -3.65 -67.18
C VAL A 51 15.85 -4.69 -68.21
N SER A 52 14.55 -4.89 -68.39
CA SER A 52 14.01 -5.84 -69.37
C SER A 52 13.65 -5.12 -70.66
N ALA A 53 14.55 -5.16 -71.64
CA ALA A 53 14.28 -4.87 -73.04
C ALA A 53 15.27 -5.67 -73.92
N ASP A 54 14.73 -6.55 -74.77
CA ASP A 54 15.35 -7.42 -75.79
C ASP A 54 16.73 -8.06 -75.52
N GLU A 55 16.70 -9.39 -75.32
CA GLU A 55 17.73 -10.46 -75.39
C GLU A 55 19.20 -10.26 -74.97
N HIS A 56 19.66 -9.06 -74.59
CA HIS A 56 20.94 -8.85 -73.92
C HIS A 56 20.93 -7.56 -73.09
N ASN A 57 20.83 -7.69 -71.78
CA ASN A 57 21.08 -6.56 -70.87
C ASN A 57 22.02 -7.01 -69.74
N PRO A 58 23.15 -6.32 -69.51
CA PRO A 58 23.98 -6.56 -68.34
C PRO A 58 23.26 -6.03 -67.10
N ASP A 59 23.14 -6.87 -66.06
CA ASP A 59 22.67 -6.43 -64.75
C ASP A 59 23.63 -5.36 -64.20
N ASP A 60 23.17 -4.10 -64.15
CA ASP A 60 23.96 -3.02 -63.57
C ASP A 60 23.93 -3.16 -62.05
N THR A 61 25.10 -3.41 -61.48
CA THR A 61 25.27 -3.74 -60.07
C THR A 61 26.11 -2.67 -59.40
N THR A 62 25.50 -1.92 -58.47
CA THR A 62 26.21 -0.97 -57.62
C THR A 62 26.35 -1.53 -56.20
N GLN A 63 27.54 -1.37 -55.61
CA GLN A 63 27.80 -1.76 -54.21
C GLN A 63 28.21 -0.54 -53.39
N LYS A 64 27.64 -0.38 -52.21
CA LYS A 64 28.06 0.60 -51.20
C LYS A 64 28.37 -0.10 -49.89
N LYS A 65 29.56 0.14 -49.34
CA LYS A 65 29.95 -0.38 -48.02
C LYS A 65 29.59 0.62 -46.93
N PHE A 66 29.18 0.12 -45.78
CA PHE A 66 28.99 0.89 -44.55
C PHE A 66 29.36 0.01 -43.35
N GLU A 67 29.63 0.62 -42.21
CA GLU A 67 29.99 -0.07 -40.99
C GLU A 67 28.97 0.25 -39.91
N VAL A 68 28.57 -0.75 -39.14
CA VAL A 68 27.71 -0.60 -37.98
C VAL A 68 28.64 -0.56 -36.76
N LEU A 69 28.71 0.61 -36.13
CA LEU A 69 29.49 0.85 -34.92
C LEU A 69 28.59 0.69 -33.70
N VAL A 70 29.09 0.01 -32.68
CA VAL A 70 28.39 -0.22 -31.40
C VAL A 70 29.36 0.06 -30.24
N PRO A 71 28.87 0.36 -29.02
CA PRO A 71 29.73 0.63 -27.85
C PRO A 71 30.73 -0.51 -27.58
N ARG A 72 31.94 -0.19 -27.11
CA ARG A 72 32.99 -1.20 -26.80
C ARG A 72 33.78 -0.90 -25.52
N PHE A 73 34.33 0.31 -25.42
CA PHE A 73 35.18 0.74 -24.28
C PHE A 73 34.54 1.85 -23.43
N GLU A 74 33.42 2.40 -23.88
CA GLU A 74 32.65 3.45 -23.22
C GLU A 74 31.17 3.30 -23.62
N LEU A 75 30.26 3.59 -22.69
CA LEU A 75 28.82 3.63 -22.97
C LEU A 75 28.36 5.03 -23.39
N PRO A 76 27.31 5.14 -24.21
CA PRO A 76 26.64 6.42 -24.45
C PRO A 76 26.16 7.08 -23.14
N SER A 77 26.20 8.41 -23.08
CA SER A 77 25.88 9.16 -21.85
C SER A 77 24.44 8.97 -21.35
N ASP A 78 23.53 8.56 -22.23
CA ASP A 78 22.11 8.32 -21.98
C ASP A 78 21.73 6.82 -22.00
N ALA A 79 22.72 5.92 -22.08
CA ALA A 79 22.48 4.48 -22.12
C ALA A 79 21.89 3.93 -20.82
N ILE A 80 22.23 4.53 -19.67
CA ILE A 80 21.81 4.05 -18.34
C ILE A 80 20.56 4.81 -17.91
N TYR A 81 19.49 4.06 -17.65
CA TYR A 81 18.25 4.60 -17.08
C TYR A 81 18.32 4.67 -15.56
N SER A 82 18.76 3.59 -14.91
CA SER A 82 18.91 3.52 -13.45
C SER A 82 19.86 2.39 -13.03
N VAL A 83 20.35 2.48 -11.79
CA VAL A 83 21.12 1.42 -11.12
C VAL A 83 20.49 1.14 -9.75
N TYR A 84 20.60 -0.10 -9.29
CA TYR A 84 20.22 -0.47 -7.94
C TYR A 84 21.25 -1.44 -7.32
N PRO A 85 21.66 -1.24 -6.07
CA PRO A 85 21.35 -0.09 -5.21
C PRO A 85 21.90 1.21 -5.79
N GLU A 86 21.24 2.33 -5.52
CA GLU A 86 21.75 3.65 -5.92
C GLU A 86 23.07 3.98 -5.19
N GLN A 87 23.81 4.95 -5.72
CA GLN A 87 25.12 5.31 -5.16
C GLN A 87 25.01 5.71 -3.67
N GLY A 88 25.81 5.05 -2.82
CA GLY A 88 25.87 5.29 -1.37
C GLY A 88 24.71 4.68 -0.58
N ARG A 89 23.78 3.98 -1.22
CA ARG A 89 22.59 3.41 -0.58
C ARG A 89 22.92 2.18 0.25
N GLU A 90 22.19 2.00 1.35
CA GLU A 90 22.28 0.83 2.22
C GLU A 90 21.29 -0.26 1.81
N VAL A 91 21.76 -1.50 1.74
CA VAL A 91 20.94 -2.68 1.42
C VAL A 91 21.41 -3.91 2.19
N THR A 92 20.55 -4.91 2.33
CA THR A 92 20.88 -6.21 2.95
C THR A 92 21.81 -7.06 2.08
N ASN A 93 22.39 -8.11 2.67
CA ASN A 93 23.35 -8.97 1.99
C ASN A 93 22.73 -9.79 0.84
N ASP A 94 21.43 -10.09 0.88
CA ASP A 94 20.74 -10.91 -0.12
C ASP A 94 20.44 -10.19 -1.46
N VAL A 95 20.62 -8.87 -1.50
CA VAL A 95 20.37 -8.05 -2.69
C VAL A 95 21.34 -8.41 -3.81
N LEU A 96 20.79 -8.59 -5.01
CA LEU A 96 21.54 -8.71 -6.25
C LEU A 96 21.52 -7.36 -6.98
N PRO A 97 22.65 -6.64 -7.06
CA PRO A 97 22.72 -5.39 -7.82
C PRO A 97 22.30 -5.58 -9.28
N HIS A 98 21.71 -4.55 -9.88
CA HIS A 98 21.34 -4.55 -11.29
C HIS A 98 21.44 -3.16 -11.91
N ILE A 99 21.53 -3.13 -13.23
CA ILE A 99 21.55 -1.93 -14.05
C ILE A 99 20.46 -2.03 -15.12
N VAL A 100 19.75 -0.92 -15.35
CA VAL A 100 18.68 -0.78 -16.33
C VAL A 100 19.14 0.15 -17.43
N PHE A 101 19.06 -0.29 -18.69
CA PHE A 101 19.41 0.50 -19.86
C PHE A 101 18.19 1.04 -20.58
N THR A 102 18.33 2.23 -21.14
CA THR A 102 17.33 2.89 -22.00
C THR A 102 17.15 2.15 -23.32
N ASP A 103 18.24 1.61 -23.87
CA ASP A 103 18.21 0.78 -25.07
C ASP A 103 17.97 -0.69 -24.71
N ARG A 104 16.96 -1.27 -25.35
CA ARG A 104 16.55 -2.66 -25.17
C ARG A 104 17.50 -3.67 -25.82
N THR A 105 18.27 -3.30 -26.84
CA THR A 105 19.19 -4.23 -27.52
C THR A 105 20.62 -4.16 -27.02
N LEU A 106 21.00 -3.13 -26.25
CA LEU A 106 22.38 -2.83 -25.85
C LEU A 106 23.17 -4.06 -25.34
N PRO A 107 22.66 -4.92 -24.43
CA PRO A 107 23.42 -6.08 -23.94
C PRO A 107 23.76 -7.13 -25.00
N TRP A 108 23.12 -7.07 -26.17
CA TRP A 108 23.23 -8.06 -27.26
C TRP A 108 23.67 -7.44 -28.60
N GLU A 109 24.22 -6.22 -28.59
CA GLU A 109 24.70 -5.55 -29.81
C GLU A 109 26.02 -6.12 -30.35
N ARG A 110 26.87 -6.64 -29.46
CA ARG A 110 28.10 -7.35 -29.80
C ARG A 110 27.90 -8.85 -29.69
N ILE A 111 28.58 -9.58 -30.57
CA ILE A 111 28.59 -11.04 -30.52
C ILE A 111 29.68 -11.46 -29.55
N GLU A 112 29.28 -12.20 -28.54
CA GLU A 112 30.16 -13.07 -27.79
C GLU A 112 29.68 -14.49 -27.98
N ASN A 113 30.59 -15.37 -28.38
CA ASN A 113 30.46 -16.77 -28.81
C ASN A 113 30.60 -17.07 -30.30
N LEU A 114 31.62 -17.91 -30.55
CA LEU A 114 31.65 -18.92 -31.61
C LEU A 114 31.21 -20.32 -31.11
N ASP A 115 31.07 -20.58 -29.79
CA ASP A 115 31.07 -21.96 -29.24
C ASP A 115 29.89 -22.37 -28.32
N ALA A 116 28.87 -21.53 -28.08
CA ALA A 116 27.77 -21.93 -27.18
C ALA A 116 26.77 -22.95 -27.78
N GLU A 117 26.96 -23.46 -29.01
CA GLU A 117 26.08 -24.48 -29.66
C GLU A 117 25.94 -25.79 -28.84
N ASP A 118 26.83 -26.05 -27.89
CA ASP A 118 26.94 -27.35 -27.22
C ASP A 118 26.75 -27.37 -25.69
N HIS A 119 26.22 -26.30 -25.07
CA HIS A 119 25.75 -26.37 -23.67
C HIS A 119 24.27 -26.85 -23.61
N TYR A 120 23.90 -27.50 -22.49
CA TYR A 120 22.60 -28.13 -22.16
C TYR A 120 21.41 -27.67 -23.03
N PRO A 121 20.63 -28.57 -23.68
CA PRO A 121 19.98 -28.35 -25.00
C PRO A 121 19.63 -26.88 -25.26
N ASP A 122 20.61 -26.15 -25.78
CA ASP A 122 20.54 -24.72 -25.95
C ASP A 122 19.65 -24.39 -27.15
N HIS A 123 18.40 -24.09 -26.86
CA HIS A 123 17.55 -23.35 -27.79
C HIS A 123 18.03 -21.90 -27.81
N TYR A 124 19.03 -21.63 -28.67
CA TYR A 124 19.53 -20.28 -28.97
C TYR A 124 18.46 -19.28 -29.37
N ASP A 125 17.31 -19.78 -29.82
CA ASP A 125 16.13 -18.97 -30.10
C ASP A 125 15.55 -18.32 -28.83
N LYS A 126 15.89 -18.82 -27.63
CA LYS A 126 15.25 -18.43 -26.36
C LYS A 126 16.17 -17.75 -25.35
N ASN A 127 17.48 -17.98 -25.35
CA ASN A 127 18.43 -17.30 -24.46
C ASN A 127 19.69 -16.87 -25.20
N HIS A 128 20.29 -15.74 -24.80
CA HIS A 128 21.55 -15.28 -25.36
C HIS A 128 22.48 -14.68 -24.30
N VAL A 129 23.77 -15.03 -24.35
CA VAL A 129 24.81 -14.45 -23.48
C VAL A 129 25.01 -12.97 -23.87
N PRO A 130 24.83 -12.01 -22.96
CA PRO A 130 25.15 -10.61 -23.25
C PRO A 130 26.68 -10.42 -23.37
N TRP A 131 27.13 -9.36 -24.05
CA TRP A 131 28.56 -8.97 -24.03
C TRP A 131 28.96 -8.22 -22.74
N LEU A 132 28.01 -8.11 -21.80
CA LEU A 132 28.10 -7.34 -20.56
C LEU A 132 27.79 -8.25 -19.36
N ALA A 133 28.56 -8.10 -18.28
CA ALA A 133 28.24 -8.67 -16.99
C ALA A 133 28.32 -7.63 -15.88
N LEU A 134 27.45 -7.74 -14.88
CA LEU A 134 27.55 -6.93 -13.67
C LEU A 134 28.22 -7.74 -12.56
N LEU A 135 29.41 -7.31 -12.16
CA LEU A 135 30.20 -7.95 -11.11
C LEU A 135 30.26 -7.06 -9.87
N VAL A 136 30.29 -7.70 -8.70
CA VAL A 136 30.26 -7.03 -7.39
C VAL A 136 31.51 -7.40 -6.61
N PHE A 137 32.15 -6.42 -5.96
CA PHE A 137 33.40 -6.58 -5.23
C PHE A 137 33.39 -5.86 -3.88
N THR A 138 34.21 -6.34 -2.95
CA THR A 138 34.68 -5.50 -1.83
C THR A 138 35.92 -4.70 -2.28
N PRO A 139 36.21 -3.53 -1.68
CA PRO A 139 37.40 -2.73 -2.03
C PRO A 139 38.70 -3.53 -2.02
N ASP A 140 38.89 -4.38 -1.00
CA ASP A 140 40.10 -5.20 -0.82
C ASP A 140 40.35 -6.18 -1.97
N GLU A 141 39.30 -6.62 -2.68
CA GLU A 141 39.43 -7.56 -3.80
C GLU A 141 40.03 -6.92 -5.06
N LEU A 142 39.91 -5.59 -5.19
CA LEU A 142 40.41 -4.81 -6.32
C LEU A 142 41.62 -3.92 -5.97
N GLN A 143 41.91 -3.75 -4.68
CA GLN A 143 43.01 -2.90 -4.23
C GLN A 143 44.37 -3.41 -4.76
N LEU A 144 45.17 -2.48 -5.28
CA LEU A 144 46.52 -2.72 -5.76
C LEU A 144 47.54 -2.09 -4.81
N SER A 145 48.58 -2.84 -4.47
CA SER A 145 49.75 -2.29 -3.79
C SER A 145 50.56 -1.37 -4.72
N THR A 146 51.34 -0.46 -4.15
CA THR A 146 52.23 0.43 -4.93
C THR A 146 53.21 -0.36 -5.80
N THR A 147 53.65 -1.52 -5.34
CA THR A 147 54.52 -2.45 -6.08
C THR A 147 53.80 -3.11 -7.26
N GLU A 148 52.57 -3.55 -7.07
CA GLU A 148 51.76 -4.11 -8.16
C GLU A 148 51.50 -3.03 -9.22
N MET A 149 51.07 -1.83 -8.84
CA MET A 149 50.83 -0.74 -9.79
C MET A 149 52.09 -0.41 -10.62
N ALA A 150 53.26 -0.30 -9.97
CA ALA A 150 54.51 -0.03 -10.69
C ALA A 150 54.87 -1.14 -11.69
N THR A 151 54.52 -2.39 -11.38
CA THR A 151 54.81 -3.55 -12.24
C THR A 151 53.84 -3.65 -13.40
N ILE A 152 52.53 -3.50 -13.14
CA ILE A 152 51.45 -3.59 -14.13
C ILE A 152 51.64 -2.55 -15.25
N PHE A 153 51.99 -1.33 -14.87
CA PHE A 153 52.07 -0.20 -15.81
C PHE A 153 53.48 0.08 -16.33
N GLN A 154 54.46 -0.79 -16.06
CA GLN A 154 55.88 -0.55 -16.37
C GLN A 154 56.11 -0.22 -17.85
N GLU A 155 55.48 -0.96 -18.75
CA GLU A 155 55.63 -0.83 -20.21
C GLU A 155 54.60 0.13 -20.84
N THR A 156 53.67 0.67 -20.05
CA THR A 156 52.62 1.59 -20.51
C THR A 156 53.08 3.05 -20.51
N SER A 157 52.30 3.95 -21.14
CA SER A 157 52.57 5.38 -21.14
C SER A 157 52.39 6.04 -19.76
N ILE A 158 51.55 5.48 -18.89
CA ILE A 158 51.19 6.04 -17.57
C ILE A 158 52.27 5.76 -16.50
N LYS A 159 52.97 4.62 -16.61
CA LYS A 159 54.01 4.17 -15.66
C LYS A 159 53.52 4.26 -14.21
N THR A 160 54.24 4.98 -13.35
CA THR A 160 53.91 5.11 -11.91
C THR A 160 52.86 6.19 -11.61
N SER A 161 52.23 6.79 -12.63
CA SER A 161 51.26 7.89 -12.43
C SER A 161 49.82 7.41 -12.26
N ALA A 162 49.59 6.09 -12.33
CA ALA A 162 48.26 5.51 -12.19
C ALA A 162 47.72 5.64 -10.76
N THR A 163 46.47 6.09 -10.63
CA THR A 163 45.76 6.20 -9.35
C THR A 163 44.43 5.47 -9.44
N GLN A 164 44.12 4.65 -8.43
CA GLN A 164 42.81 4.03 -8.30
C GLN A 164 41.76 5.09 -7.91
N SER A 165 40.61 5.05 -8.59
CA SER A 165 39.43 5.84 -8.25
C SER A 165 38.71 5.30 -7.00
N ASP A 166 37.63 5.97 -6.57
CA ASP A 166 36.80 5.52 -5.44
C ASP A 166 36.15 4.14 -5.69
N THR A 167 35.95 3.76 -6.95
CA THR A 167 35.48 2.42 -7.36
C THR A 167 36.63 1.47 -7.68
N MET A 168 37.87 1.78 -7.28
CA MET A 168 39.07 0.96 -7.51
C MET A 168 39.45 0.73 -8.99
N GLY A 169 38.76 1.36 -9.95
CA GLY A 169 39.12 1.37 -11.36
C GLY A 169 40.24 2.36 -11.67
N ILE A 170 41.02 2.06 -12.71
CA ILE A 170 42.12 2.91 -13.20
C ILE A 170 41.81 3.34 -14.63
N GLN A 171 41.95 4.63 -14.93
CA GLN A 171 41.89 5.15 -16.30
C GLN A 171 43.17 4.77 -17.06
N VAL A 172 43.01 4.11 -18.20
CA VAL A 172 44.10 3.62 -19.05
C VAL A 172 43.86 4.10 -20.49
N PRO A 173 44.85 4.74 -21.15
CA PRO A 173 44.80 5.02 -22.57
C PRO A 173 44.57 3.74 -23.36
N ILE A 174 43.63 3.78 -24.31
CA ILE A 174 43.26 2.58 -25.08
C ILE A 174 44.47 2.01 -25.82
N ALA A 175 45.40 2.86 -26.26
CA ALA A 175 46.65 2.44 -26.90
C ALA A 175 47.55 1.56 -25.99
N ASP A 176 47.42 1.67 -24.67
CA ASP A 176 48.22 0.92 -23.71
C ASP A 176 47.58 -0.42 -23.30
N LEU A 177 46.33 -0.71 -23.70
CA LEU A 177 45.62 -1.92 -23.27
C LEU A 177 46.32 -3.21 -23.67
N LEU A 178 46.94 -3.23 -24.85
CA LEU A 178 47.70 -4.38 -25.35
C LEU A 178 49.04 -4.53 -24.62
N GLU A 179 49.61 -3.43 -24.12
CA GLU A 179 50.88 -3.40 -23.37
C GLU A 179 50.70 -3.81 -21.90
N LEU A 180 49.45 -3.89 -21.41
CA LEU A 180 49.15 -4.42 -20.07
C LEU A 180 49.44 -5.93 -19.95
N GLN A 181 49.43 -6.66 -21.07
CA GLN A 181 49.61 -8.11 -21.04
C GLN A 181 51.04 -8.45 -20.59
N SER A 182 51.15 -9.16 -19.47
CA SER A 182 52.43 -9.51 -18.86
C SER A 182 52.35 -10.86 -18.14
N ASP A 183 53.45 -11.29 -17.52
CA ASP A 183 53.42 -12.48 -16.66
C ASP A 183 52.54 -12.27 -15.42
N THR A 184 52.43 -11.03 -14.94
CA THR A 184 51.62 -10.65 -13.76
C THR A 184 50.18 -10.28 -14.08
N VAL A 185 49.86 -9.91 -15.33
CA VAL A 185 48.52 -9.48 -15.75
C VAL A 185 48.08 -10.19 -17.02
N ARG A 186 46.89 -10.76 -16.98
CA ARG A 186 46.21 -11.32 -18.16
C ARG A 186 45.09 -10.39 -18.61
N THR A 187 45.03 -10.08 -19.90
CA THR A 187 43.97 -9.27 -20.52
C THR A 187 43.35 -10.04 -21.68
N PRO A 188 42.04 -9.88 -21.94
CA PRO A 188 41.36 -10.57 -23.03
C PRO A 188 41.44 -9.83 -24.39
N PHE A 189 41.98 -8.61 -24.42
CA PHE A 189 41.96 -7.76 -25.62
C PHE A 189 42.97 -8.22 -26.67
N THR A 190 42.52 -8.29 -27.93
CA THR A 190 43.37 -8.66 -29.08
C THR A 190 43.65 -7.47 -30.02
N ASP A 191 42.81 -6.44 -29.96
CA ASP A 191 42.93 -5.21 -30.73
C ASP A 191 42.28 -4.03 -29.96
N THR A 192 42.47 -2.82 -30.47
CA THR A 192 41.94 -1.57 -29.89
C THR A 192 41.15 -0.76 -30.92
N GLU A 193 40.68 -1.41 -31.99
CA GLU A 193 39.89 -0.75 -33.03
C GLU A 193 38.52 -0.27 -32.50
N GLN A 194 37.91 0.67 -33.23
CA GLN A 194 36.58 1.22 -32.94
C GLN A 194 36.43 1.89 -31.57
N ALA A 195 37.53 2.30 -30.95
CA ALA A 195 37.51 3.15 -29.76
C ALA A 195 36.90 4.52 -30.06
N ALA A 196 35.85 4.89 -29.31
CA ALA A 196 35.21 6.19 -29.42
C ALA A 196 36.01 7.31 -28.70
N GLY A 197 36.68 6.95 -27.60
CA GLY A 197 37.48 7.84 -26.77
C GLY A 197 38.97 7.48 -26.74
N PRO A 198 39.82 8.31 -26.11
CA PRO A 198 41.25 8.03 -25.96
C PRO A 198 41.55 7.04 -24.82
N ASP A 199 40.68 6.96 -23.80
CA ASP A 199 40.92 6.26 -22.55
C ASP A 199 39.74 5.33 -22.19
N THR A 200 39.98 4.33 -21.35
CA THR A 200 38.94 3.46 -20.77
C THR A 200 39.28 3.12 -19.32
N THR A 201 38.30 2.62 -18.56
CA THR A 201 38.51 2.20 -17.17
C THR A 201 38.80 0.71 -17.11
N VAL A 202 39.86 0.31 -16.40
CA VAL A 202 40.24 -1.09 -16.20
C VAL A 202 40.26 -1.41 -14.70
N ILE A 203 39.72 -2.57 -14.33
CA ILE A 203 39.84 -3.16 -12.99
C ILE A 203 40.74 -4.40 -13.02
N PHE A 204 41.35 -4.70 -11.87
CA PHE A 204 42.34 -5.79 -11.74
C PHE A 204 41.99 -6.76 -10.60
N PRO A 205 40.89 -7.55 -10.72
CA PRO A 205 40.67 -8.66 -9.80
C PRO A 205 41.84 -9.66 -9.83
N THR A 206 42.03 -10.35 -8.71
CA THR A 206 43.01 -11.45 -8.65
C THR A 206 42.56 -12.60 -9.57
N ALA A 207 43.52 -13.32 -10.16
CA ALA A 207 43.26 -14.52 -10.95
C ALA A 207 42.49 -15.57 -10.16
N PHE A 208 42.74 -15.64 -8.84
CA PHE A 208 41.99 -16.48 -7.92
C PHE A 208 40.49 -16.16 -7.90
N LEU A 209 40.13 -14.89 -7.69
CA LEU A 209 38.73 -14.45 -7.70
C LEU A 209 38.12 -14.60 -9.10
N PHE A 210 38.84 -14.20 -10.15
CA PHE A 210 38.40 -14.35 -11.53
C PHE A 210 38.07 -15.80 -11.88
N ASN A 211 38.92 -16.75 -11.48
CA ASN A 211 38.67 -18.18 -11.70
C ASN A 211 37.38 -18.63 -11.02
N GLY A 212 37.07 -18.18 -9.81
CA GLY A 212 35.82 -18.53 -9.13
C GLY A 212 34.58 -17.92 -9.82
N LEU A 213 34.66 -16.66 -10.24
CA LEU A 213 33.53 -15.99 -10.89
C LEU A 213 33.17 -16.60 -12.25
N PHE A 214 34.17 -17.07 -13.00
CA PHE A 214 34.01 -17.58 -14.36
C PHE A 214 34.34 -19.08 -14.54
N ALA A 215 34.40 -19.88 -13.47
CA ALA A 215 34.54 -21.34 -13.60
C ALA A 215 33.19 -22.01 -13.84
N ALA A 216 33.16 -23.06 -14.66
CA ALA A 216 32.03 -23.98 -14.69
C ALA A 216 32.00 -24.80 -13.38
N TYR A 217 30.83 -25.08 -12.83
CA TYR A 217 30.72 -25.84 -11.57
C TYR A 217 30.05 -27.20 -11.79
N ASP A 218 30.73 -28.28 -11.42
CA ASP A 218 30.17 -29.64 -11.49
C ASP A 218 29.05 -29.87 -10.46
N SER A 219 28.43 -31.05 -10.44
CA SER A 219 27.35 -31.39 -9.49
C SER A 219 27.80 -31.38 -8.01
N ASN A 220 29.11 -31.43 -7.75
CA ASN A 220 29.67 -31.31 -6.41
C ASN A 220 30.11 -29.86 -6.08
N ASN A 221 29.83 -28.91 -6.97
CA ASN A 221 30.21 -27.50 -6.85
C ASN A 221 31.73 -27.27 -6.83
N GLN A 222 32.48 -28.12 -7.52
CA GLN A 222 33.90 -27.90 -7.75
C GLN A 222 34.13 -27.11 -9.05
N PRO A 223 35.07 -26.14 -9.06
CA PRO A 223 35.36 -25.35 -10.24
C PRO A 223 36.05 -26.22 -11.31
N THR A 224 35.59 -26.08 -12.54
CA THR A 224 36.08 -26.78 -13.73
C THR A 224 36.23 -25.78 -14.88
N SER A 225 37.01 -26.14 -15.91
CA SER A 225 37.09 -25.36 -17.14
C SER A 225 35.84 -25.55 -17.99
N SER A 226 35.54 -24.57 -18.85
CA SER A 226 34.55 -24.77 -19.90
C SER A 226 34.99 -25.90 -20.85
N ARG A 227 34.08 -26.44 -21.66
CA ARG A 227 34.41 -27.47 -22.66
C ARG A 227 35.52 -27.04 -23.62
N THR A 228 35.66 -25.74 -23.86
CA THR A 228 36.67 -25.15 -24.76
C THR A 228 38.01 -24.88 -24.07
N GLY A 229 38.11 -25.18 -22.77
CA GLY A 229 39.32 -25.01 -21.96
C GLY A 229 39.57 -23.58 -21.46
N GLY A 230 38.59 -22.69 -21.61
CA GLY A 230 38.62 -21.30 -21.13
C GLY A 230 37.61 -21.05 -19.99
N PRO A 231 37.40 -19.77 -19.61
CA PRO A 231 36.32 -19.35 -18.73
C PRO A 231 34.91 -19.72 -19.25
N ASP A 232 33.94 -19.87 -18.35
CA ASP A 232 32.53 -20.14 -18.62
C ASP A 232 31.68 -18.86 -18.53
N LEU A 233 31.23 -18.37 -19.69
CA LEU A 233 30.36 -17.19 -19.80
C LEU A 233 28.88 -17.57 -19.81
N SER A 234 28.55 -18.85 -19.95
CA SER A 234 27.22 -19.32 -20.33
C SER A 234 26.12 -18.95 -19.33
N ARG A 235 26.44 -18.81 -18.03
CA ARG A 235 25.48 -18.40 -16.99
C ARG A 235 24.89 -17.01 -17.18
N HIS A 236 25.65 -16.09 -17.77
CA HIS A 236 25.23 -14.69 -17.94
C HIS A 236 24.02 -14.56 -18.87
N ARG A 237 23.71 -15.60 -19.66
CA ARG A 237 22.47 -15.68 -20.45
C ARG A 237 21.21 -15.54 -19.60
N PHE A 238 21.25 -15.94 -18.31
CA PHE A 238 20.11 -15.86 -17.39
C PHE A 238 20.08 -14.56 -16.58
N LEU A 239 21.12 -13.72 -16.73
CA LEU A 239 21.32 -12.49 -15.95
C LEU A 239 21.01 -11.23 -16.76
N ALA A 240 20.65 -11.37 -18.04
CA ALA A 240 20.18 -10.27 -18.88
C ALA A 240 18.79 -10.58 -19.44
N HIS A 241 17.90 -9.60 -19.39
CA HIS A 241 16.53 -9.75 -19.89
C HIS A 241 15.91 -8.41 -20.29
N LEU A 242 14.78 -8.48 -20.99
CA LEU A 242 13.98 -7.33 -21.36
C LEU A 242 12.84 -7.14 -20.37
N MET A 243 12.49 -5.89 -20.12
CA MET A 243 11.37 -5.50 -19.29
C MET A 243 10.47 -4.54 -20.06
N ARG A 244 9.19 -4.86 -20.19
CA ARG A 244 8.17 -3.93 -20.68
C ARG A 244 7.32 -3.45 -19.52
N THR A 245 7.17 -2.14 -19.41
CA THR A 245 6.42 -1.46 -18.35
C THR A 245 5.35 -0.58 -18.95
N SER A 246 4.13 -0.67 -18.40
CA SER A 246 3.07 0.31 -18.65
C SER A 246 3.22 1.45 -17.65
N MET A 247 3.50 2.65 -18.15
CA MET A 247 3.57 3.86 -17.32
C MET A 247 2.13 4.31 -17.02
N GLY A 248 1.60 3.89 -15.88
CA GLY A 248 0.34 4.41 -15.36
C GLY A 248 0.55 5.78 -14.73
N ASP A 249 -0.02 6.80 -15.38
CA ASP A 249 -0.25 8.17 -14.90
C ASP A 249 1.02 8.99 -14.55
N VAL A 250 1.74 9.43 -15.59
CA VAL A 250 2.53 10.67 -15.48
C VAL A 250 1.59 11.80 -15.85
N ALA A 251 1.26 12.66 -14.89
CA ALA A 251 0.42 13.83 -15.07
C ALA A 251 0.83 14.66 -16.30
N ASN A 252 0.20 14.38 -17.44
CA ASN A 252 0.13 15.17 -18.68
C ASN A 252 -0.81 14.41 -19.64
N ALA A 253 -2.11 14.66 -19.50
CA ALA A 253 -3.17 14.00 -20.27
C ALA A 253 -3.29 14.45 -21.75
N ASP A 254 -2.16 14.73 -22.41
CA ASP A 254 -2.11 15.29 -23.77
C ASP A 254 -1.21 14.50 -24.76
N GLN A 255 -0.77 13.28 -24.43
CA GLN A 255 0.03 12.45 -25.36
C GLN A 255 -0.64 11.12 -25.71
N ASP A 256 -0.54 10.74 -26.99
CA ASP A 256 -1.17 9.59 -27.63
C ASP A 256 -0.94 8.27 -26.85
N GLU A 257 -1.99 7.42 -26.75
CA GLU A 257 -2.01 6.14 -26.01
C GLU A 257 -0.92 5.13 -26.42
N GLN A 258 -0.21 5.35 -27.55
CA GLN A 258 0.94 4.55 -27.98
C GLN A 258 2.25 4.86 -27.23
N GLU A 259 2.36 6.00 -26.53
CA GLU A 259 3.51 6.33 -25.65
C GLU A 259 3.43 5.71 -24.24
N ALA A 260 2.38 4.93 -23.94
CA ALA A 260 2.13 4.38 -22.60
C ALA A 260 2.97 3.14 -22.21
N MET A 261 3.74 2.54 -23.13
CA MET A 261 4.63 1.41 -22.83
C MET A 261 6.10 1.71 -23.14
N ARG A 262 6.97 1.54 -22.14
CA ARG A 262 8.44 1.60 -22.30
C ARG A 262 9.06 0.23 -22.15
N GLU A 263 10.06 -0.04 -22.99
CA GLU A 263 10.89 -1.23 -22.95
C GLU A 263 12.30 -0.86 -22.47
N PHE A 264 12.84 -1.67 -21.56
CA PHE A 264 14.18 -1.53 -21.03
C PHE A 264 14.91 -2.88 -21.15
N SER A 265 16.24 -2.85 -21.16
CA SER A 265 17.05 -4.05 -20.91
C SER A 265 17.70 -3.96 -19.52
N ILE A 266 17.84 -5.10 -18.86
CA ILE A 266 18.33 -5.19 -17.49
C ILE A 266 19.44 -6.22 -17.41
N VAL A 267 20.54 -5.88 -16.72
CA VAL A 267 21.63 -6.82 -16.36
C VAL A 267 21.74 -6.90 -14.85
N VAL A 268 21.70 -8.13 -14.32
CA VAL A 268 21.67 -8.44 -12.88
C VAL A 268 22.96 -9.14 -12.47
N ALA A 269 23.51 -8.80 -11.31
CA ALA A 269 24.64 -9.50 -10.72
C ALA A 269 24.18 -10.82 -10.06
N ASN A 270 25.08 -11.78 -9.91
CA ASN A 270 24.80 -13.07 -9.26
C ASN A 270 25.62 -13.31 -7.98
N ARG A 271 26.18 -12.24 -7.40
CA ARG A 271 27.00 -12.30 -6.19
C ARG A 271 26.34 -11.52 -5.06
N VAL A 272 26.22 -12.13 -3.88
CA VAL A 272 25.62 -11.51 -2.69
C VAL A 272 26.66 -10.80 -1.83
N GLY A 273 26.20 -9.95 -0.92
CA GLY A 273 27.05 -9.22 0.03
C GLY A 273 27.77 -10.15 1.03
N PRO A 274 28.73 -9.61 1.82
CA PRO A 274 29.38 -10.36 2.90
C PRO A 274 28.38 -11.05 3.83
N LEU A 275 28.65 -12.32 4.17
CA LEU A 275 27.77 -13.16 4.99
C LEU A 275 28.21 -13.27 6.45
N VAL A 276 29.36 -12.67 6.79
CA VAL A 276 29.93 -12.65 8.14
C VAL A 276 30.41 -11.23 8.45
N GLY A 277 30.21 -10.77 9.68
CA GLY A 277 30.64 -9.47 10.16
C GLY A 277 29.55 -8.73 10.94
N GLU A 278 29.95 -7.85 11.85
CA GLU A 278 29.01 -7.05 12.66
C GLU A 278 28.81 -5.62 12.13
N THR A 279 29.63 -5.22 11.16
CA THR A 279 29.68 -3.85 10.63
C THR A 279 29.29 -3.82 9.16
N ALA A 280 28.66 -2.72 8.73
CA ALA A 280 28.34 -2.51 7.33
C ALA A 280 29.60 -2.52 6.46
N SER A 281 29.51 -3.10 5.27
CA SER A 281 30.62 -3.30 4.35
C SER A 281 30.43 -2.47 3.08
N HIS A 282 31.47 -1.78 2.66
CA HIS A 282 31.48 -1.08 1.37
C HIS A 282 31.54 -2.08 0.22
N MET A 283 30.67 -1.89 -0.76
CA MET A 283 30.58 -2.73 -1.96
C MET A 283 30.71 -1.86 -3.21
N ILE A 284 31.26 -2.46 -4.27
CA ILE A 284 31.48 -1.81 -5.56
C ILE A 284 30.89 -2.68 -6.65
N ALA A 285 30.04 -2.11 -7.50
CA ALA A 285 29.51 -2.78 -8.67
C ALA A 285 30.22 -2.27 -9.93
N HIS A 286 30.63 -3.18 -10.80
CA HIS A 286 31.26 -2.89 -12.10
C HIS A 286 30.50 -3.61 -13.20
N LEU A 287 30.00 -2.84 -14.16
CA LEU A 287 29.59 -3.38 -15.46
C LEU A 287 30.86 -3.62 -16.28
N VAL A 288 31.16 -4.88 -16.56
CA VAL A 288 32.36 -5.31 -17.29
C VAL A 288 32.02 -5.83 -18.68
N SER A 289 32.93 -5.62 -19.62
CA SER A 289 32.89 -6.28 -20.93
C SER A 289 33.30 -7.75 -20.78
N LEU A 290 32.54 -8.66 -21.40
CA LEU A 290 32.88 -10.08 -21.47
C LEU A 290 33.81 -10.42 -22.65
N GLU A 291 34.12 -9.42 -23.48
CA GLU A 291 34.66 -9.62 -24.82
C GLU A 291 35.98 -10.38 -24.78
N ASN A 292 36.04 -11.49 -25.54
CA ASN A 292 37.21 -12.35 -25.70
C ASN A 292 37.70 -13.01 -24.40
N LEU A 293 36.93 -13.04 -23.31
CA LEU A 293 37.36 -13.71 -22.07
C LEU A 293 37.63 -15.21 -22.25
N GLU A 294 36.94 -15.87 -23.17
CA GLU A 294 37.14 -17.27 -23.56
C GLU A 294 38.54 -17.56 -24.12
N THR A 295 39.26 -16.54 -24.57
CA THR A 295 40.63 -16.64 -25.10
C THR A 295 41.67 -16.81 -24.00
N LEU A 296 41.32 -16.53 -22.74
CA LEU A 296 42.21 -16.65 -21.58
C LEU A 296 42.50 -18.12 -21.23
N LYS A 297 43.46 -18.72 -21.93
CA LYS A 297 43.89 -20.11 -21.78
C LYS A 297 45.36 -20.21 -21.33
N PRO A 298 45.74 -21.23 -20.54
CA PRO A 298 44.89 -22.28 -19.96
C PRO A 298 44.02 -21.75 -18.81
N PHE A 299 42.84 -22.34 -18.61
CA PHE A 299 41.96 -22.06 -17.47
C PHE A 299 41.82 -23.31 -16.57
N PRO A 300 41.84 -23.19 -15.23
CA PRO A 300 41.97 -21.96 -14.44
C PRO A 300 43.35 -21.30 -14.55
N LEU A 301 43.39 -19.97 -14.42
CA LEU A 301 44.62 -19.19 -14.41
C LEU A 301 45.45 -19.51 -13.15
N SER A 302 46.77 -19.52 -13.26
CA SER A 302 47.64 -19.71 -12.09
C SER A 302 47.49 -18.51 -11.12
N PRO A 303 47.16 -18.72 -9.83
CA PRO A 303 46.83 -17.61 -8.92
C PRO A 303 48.05 -16.81 -8.47
N THR A 304 49.24 -17.41 -8.48
CA THR A 304 50.50 -16.79 -8.02
C THR A 304 51.63 -17.05 -8.99
N MET A 305 52.55 -16.10 -9.08
CA MET A 305 53.82 -16.27 -9.80
C MET A 305 54.90 -16.87 -8.88
N ILE A 306 55.98 -17.38 -9.49
CA ILE A 306 57.20 -17.79 -8.80
C ILE A 306 57.85 -16.52 -8.20
N GLY A 307 57.50 -16.16 -6.97
CA GLY A 307 57.90 -14.89 -6.34
C GLY A 307 56.82 -14.18 -5.50
N GLU A 308 55.77 -14.88 -5.07
CA GLU A 308 54.71 -14.46 -4.11
C GLU A 308 53.68 -13.41 -4.57
N SER A 309 53.87 -12.70 -5.69
CA SER A 309 52.86 -11.74 -6.17
C SER A 309 51.65 -12.43 -6.83
N PRO A 310 50.40 -11.96 -6.55
CA PRO A 310 49.21 -12.53 -7.17
C PRO A 310 49.12 -12.14 -8.65
N VAL A 311 48.72 -13.08 -9.50
CA VAL A 311 48.37 -12.78 -10.89
C VAL A 311 47.04 -12.03 -10.90
N ARG A 312 46.93 -11.00 -11.75
CA ARG A 312 45.73 -10.16 -11.89
C ARG A 312 45.12 -10.34 -13.29
N VAL A 313 43.82 -10.08 -13.43
CA VAL A 313 43.13 -10.07 -14.73
C VAL A 313 42.62 -8.68 -15.00
N GLY A 314 43.03 -8.06 -16.11
CA GLY A 314 42.56 -6.73 -16.52
C GLY A 314 41.23 -6.83 -17.24
N LEU A 315 40.17 -6.29 -16.64
CA LEU A 315 38.82 -6.24 -17.22
C LEU A 315 38.41 -4.79 -17.48
N VAL A 316 37.85 -4.51 -18.66
CA VAL A 316 37.28 -3.19 -18.97
C VAL A 316 35.99 -3.02 -18.18
N SER A 317 35.92 -1.94 -17.41
CA SER A 317 34.73 -1.52 -16.69
C SER A 317 34.09 -0.33 -17.41
N LEU A 318 32.87 -0.54 -17.87
CA LEU A 318 32.11 0.44 -18.66
C LEU A 318 31.28 1.40 -17.79
N HIS A 319 30.90 0.93 -16.60
CA HIS A 319 30.23 1.74 -15.59
C HIS A 319 30.52 1.15 -14.21
N SER A 320 30.56 2.00 -13.18
CA SER A 320 30.76 1.55 -11.80
C SER A 320 30.15 2.51 -10.79
N TRP A 321 29.72 1.96 -9.65
CA TRP A 321 29.20 2.73 -8.52
C TRP A 321 29.44 1.98 -7.20
N THR A 322 29.28 2.70 -6.08
CA THR A 322 29.45 2.15 -4.74
C THR A 322 28.13 2.11 -3.98
N TYR A 323 27.97 1.11 -3.10
CA TYR A 323 26.85 1.00 -2.18
C TYR A 323 27.31 0.36 -0.87
N THR A 324 26.45 0.36 0.15
CA THR A 324 26.77 -0.19 1.47
C THR A 324 25.94 -1.44 1.72
N CYS A 325 26.60 -2.55 2.02
CA CYS A 325 25.95 -3.78 2.46
C CYS A 325 25.81 -3.76 3.99
N LEU A 326 24.59 -3.89 4.49
CA LEU A 326 24.30 -4.03 5.90
C LEU A 326 24.85 -5.36 6.44
N PRO A 327 25.13 -5.44 7.76
CA PRO A 327 25.54 -6.69 8.40
C PRO A 327 24.52 -7.83 8.15
N PRO A 328 24.95 -9.09 8.06
CA PRO A 328 24.08 -10.26 7.80
C PRO A 328 22.92 -10.45 8.78
N ASN A 329 23.06 -9.98 10.03
CA ASN A 329 22.01 -10.05 11.05
C ASN A 329 20.93 -8.97 10.90
N SER A 330 21.02 -8.13 9.88
CA SER A 330 20.02 -7.09 9.62
C SER A 330 18.73 -7.75 9.12
N PRO A 331 17.56 -7.34 9.61
CA PRO A 331 16.30 -7.94 9.19
C PRO A 331 16.08 -7.66 7.69
N ASN A 332 15.79 -8.71 6.93
CA ASN A 332 15.46 -8.57 5.51
C ASN A 332 14.02 -8.03 5.36
N ILE A 333 13.69 -7.54 4.16
CA ILE A 333 12.40 -6.91 3.88
C ILE A 333 11.20 -7.79 4.26
N ARG A 334 11.31 -9.10 4.02
CA ARG A 334 10.26 -10.09 4.36
C ARG A 334 10.07 -10.15 5.87
N THR A 335 11.14 -10.34 6.64
CA THR A 335 11.11 -10.41 8.10
C THR A 335 10.60 -9.10 8.70
N VAL A 336 10.95 -7.95 8.12
CA VAL A 336 10.39 -6.66 8.55
C VAL A 336 8.88 -6.62 8.33
N PHE A 337 8.38 -6.98 7.15
CA PHE A 337 6.93 -7.02 6.90
C PHE A 337 6.20 -8.08 7.74
N GLU A 338 6.80 -9.25 7.98
CA GLU A 338 6.27 -10.25 8.91
C GLU A 338 6.19 -9.65 10.33
N THR A 339 7.23 -8.94 10.78
CA THR A 339 7.24 -8.27 12.09
C THR A 339 6.15 -7.19 12.17
N LEU A 340 5.98 -6.39 11.11
CA LEU A 340 4.93 -5.39 11.02
C LEU A 340 3.54 -6.01 11.07
N ALA A 341 3.34 -7.14 10.37
CA ALA A 341 2.08 -7.87 10.36
C ALA A 341 1.73 -8.46 11.73
N HIS A 342 2.69 -9.12 12.40
CA HIS A 342 2.50 -9.68 13.74
C HIS A 342 2.33 -8.59 14.80
N GLY A 343 3.00 -7.45 14.62
CA GLY A 343 2.94 -6.30 15.53
C GLY A 343 1.82 -5.31 15.24
N ALA A 344 0.98 -5.58 14.23
CA ALA A 344 -0.10 -4.69 13.81
C ALA A 344 -1.19 -4.59 14.88
N ASP A 345 -1.63 -3.37 15.19
CA ASP A 345 -2.65 -3.10 16.22
C ASP A 345 -3.35 -1.75 15.92
N MET A 346 -4.35 -1.40 16.71
CA MET A 346 -4.92 -0.05 16.70
C MET A 346 -3.93 1.00 17.24
N LEU A 347 -4.15 2.27 16.92
CA LEU A 347 -3.38 3.43 17.37
C LEU A 347 -3.65 3.72 18.86
N LYS A 348 -3.22 2.81 19.72
CA LYS A 348 -3.35 2.88 21.18
C LYS A 348 -1.98 2.65 21.84
N PRO A 349 -1.75 3.17 23.05
CA PRO A 349 -0.49 2.97 23.75
C PRO A 349 -0.32 1.51 24.20
N ILE A 350 0.92 1.05 24.29
CA ILE A 350 1.23 -0.26 24.87
C ILE A 350 1.17 -0.12 26.40
N ILE A 351 0.10 -0.63 27.01
CA ILE A 351 -0.14 -0.53 28.45
C ILE A 351 0.31 -1.84 29.13
N PRO A 352 1.26 -1.80 30.09
CA PRO A 352 1.69 -3.00 30.81
C PRO A 352 0.57 -3.49 31.76
N HIS A 353 0.26 -4.78 31.70
CA HIS A 353 -0.76 -5.40 32.55
C HIS A 353 -0.37 -5.32 34.03
N ARG A 354 -1.29 -4.83 34.87
CA ARG A 354 -1.18 -4.87 36.34
C ARG A 354 -2.50 -5.33 36.95
N GLU A 355 -2.44 -6.29 37.87
CA GLU A 355 -3.63 -6.89 38.49
C GLU A 355 -4.25 -6.00 39.59
N ASP A 356 -3.43 -5.19 40.28
CA ASP A 356 -3.84 -4.35 41.41
C ASP A 356 -3.98 -2.87 41.02
N LEU A 357 -5.06 -2.53 40.29
CA LEU A 357 -5.37 -1.16 39.87
C LEU A 357 -6.56 -0.60 40.65
N ASP A 358 -6.43 0.62 41.17
CA ASP A 358 -7.53 1.37 41.77
C ASP A 358 -8.51 1.90 40.69
N ALA A 359 -9.65 2.42 41.12
CA ALA A 359 -10.70 2.88 40.21
C ALA A 359 -10.21 4.01 39.28
N ASN A 360 -9.38 4.93 39.79
CA ASN A 360 -8.83 6.02 39.01
C ASN A 360 -7.83 5.53 37.97
N ALA A 361 -6.93 4.59 38.32
CA ALA A 361 -6.01 4.00 37.36
C ALA A 361 -6.76 3.22 36.26
N LYS A 362 -7.83 2.50 36.61
CA LYS A 362 -8.70 1.84 35.61
C LYS A 362 -9.36 2.85 34.67
N ARG A 363 -9.85 3.97 35.20
CA ARG A 363 -10.45 5.04 34.38
C ARG A 363 -9.42 5.70 33.46
N ILE A 364 -8.19 5.94 33.94
CA ILE A 364 -7.09 6.45 33.11
C ILE A 364 -6.76 5.45 31.99
N ILE A 365 -6.62 4.16 32.30
CA ILE A 365 -6.32 3.13 31.31
C ILE A 365 -7.41 3.08 30.24
N SER A 366 -8.69 3.08 30.62
CA SER A 366 -9.81 3.17 29.67
C SER A 366 -9.71 4.41 28.77
N ARG A 367 -9.35 5.58 29.32
CA ARG A 367 -9.15 6.79 28.50
C ARG A 367 -7.96 6.65 27.54
N LEU A 368 -6.87 6.04 27.97
CA LEU A 368 -5.70 5.77 27.11
C LEU A 368 -6.06 4.79 25.98
N GLU A 369 -6.85 3.76 26.29
CA GLU A 369 -7.37 2.79 25.31
C GLU A 369 -8.31 3.44 24.29
N ASP A 370 -9.03 4.50 24.68
CA ASP A 370 -9.83 5.35 23.77
C ASP A 370 -8.98 6.35 22.94
N GLY A 371 -7.66 6.33 23.09
CA GLY A 371 -6.72 7.18 22.35
C GLY A 371 -6.52 8.57 22.96
N PHE A 372 -6.95 8.81 24.21
CA PHE A 372 -6.58 10.02 24.93
C PHE A 372 -5.13 9.95 25.41
N THR A 373 -4.49 11.10 25.49
CA THR A 373 -3.25 11.31 26.22
C THR A 373 -3.40 12.46 27.21
N ILE A 374 -2.48 12.54 28.17
CA ILE A 374 -2.46 13.59 29.19
C ILE A 374 -1.50 14.68 28.74
N VAL A 375 -2.01 15.88 28.54
CA VAL A 375 -1.21 17.04 28.12
C VAL A 375 -1.16 18.09 29.22
N ARG A 376 -0.04 18.83 29.25
CA ARG A 376 0.06 20.06 30.04
C ARG A 376 -0.78 21.13 29.34
N SER A 377 -1.77 21.65 30.05
CA SER A 377 -2.67 22.68 29.56
C SER A 377 -2.55 23.94 30.40
N ARG A 378 -2.85 25.09 29.80
CA ARG A 378 -2.93 26.36 30.51
C ARG A 378 -4.34 26.89 30.41
N THR A 379 -4.91 27.26 31.55
CA THR A 379 -6.25 27.87 31.60
C THR A 379 -6.21 29.27 31.00
N GLN A 380 -7.38 29.85 30.70
CA GLN A 380 -7.46 31.24 30.22
C GLN A 380 -6.92 32.25 31.23
N THR A 381 -6.92 31.91 32.53
CA THR A 381 -6.35 32.73 33.61
C THR A 381 -4.82 32.59 33.72
N GLY A 382 -4.20 31.69 32.95
CA GLY A 382 -2.76 31.47 32.92
C GLY A 382 -2.24 30.37 33.85
N GLU A 383 -3.12 29.74 34.62
CA GLU A 383 -2.77 28.65 35.54
C GLU A 383 -2.43 27.38 34.75
N GLU A 384 -1.41 26.66 35.22
CA GLU A 384 -1.00 25.41 34.60
C GLU A 384 -1.73 24.23 35.24
N THR A 385 -2.29 23.38 34.40
CA THR A 385 -3.07 22.21 34.79
C THR A 385 -2.82 21.06 33.83
N THR A 386 -3.38 19.89 34.12
CA THR A 386 -3.39 18.73 33.23
C THR A 386 -4.74 18.64 32.54
N ALA A 387 -4.74 18.24 31.27
CA ALA A 387 -5.96 18.00 30.51
C ALA A 387 -5.84 16.70 29.71
N LEU A 388 -6.98 16.08 29.43
CA LEU A 388 -7.09 15.00 28.46
C LEU A 388 -7.22 15.60 27.06
N LEU A 389 -6.49 15.01 26.11
CA LEU A 389 -6.55 15.39 24.70
C LEU A 389 -6.45 14.15 23.84
N ARG A 390 -7.31 14.05 22.82
CA ARG A 390 -7.14 13.09 21.72
C ARG A 390 -7.16 13.81 20.36
N GLY A 391 -6.58 13.17 19.36
CA GLY A 391 -6.60 13.65 17.97
C GLY A 391 -7.90 13.27 17.25
N ALA A 392 -7.93 13.60 15.95
CA ALA A 392 -9.00 13.15 15.04
C ALA A 392 -8.93 11.64 14.76
N LEU A 393 -7.75 11.04 14.93
CA LEU A 393 -7.48 9.64 14.64
C LEU A 393 -7.61 8.85 15.95
N THR A 394 -8.55 7.92 16.00
CA THR A 394 -8.92 7.18 17.22
C THR A 394 -8.76 5.67 17.05
N PRO A 395 -8.35 4.94 18.10
CA PRO A 395 -8.26 3.48 18.05
C PRO A 395 -9.64 2.80 17.99
N ASN A 396 -10.67 3.46 18.55
CA ASN A 396 -12.04 2.97 18.62
C ASN A 396 -12.97 3.80 17.73
N LEU A 397 -14.06 3.19 17.25
CA LEU A 397 -15.10 3.89 16.51
C LEU A 397 -15.86 4.83 17.47
N VAL A 398 -15.88 6.12 17.15
CA VAL A 398 -16.61 7.12 17.96
C VAL A 398 -18.00 7.31 17.37
N PRO A 399 -19.08 7.07 18.14
CA PRO A 399 -20.43 7.30 17.65
C PRO A 399 -20.66 8.79 17.35
N PRO A 400 -21.44 9.13 16.31
CA PRO A 400 -21.85 10.50 16.07
C PRO A 400 -22.61 11.04 17.27
N ILE A 401 -22.26 12.25 17.71
CA ILE A 401 -22.94 12.92 18.81
C ILE A 401 -23.96 13.89 18.24
N GLU A 402 -25.21 13.83 18.71
CA GLU A 402 -26.25 14.79 18.38
C GLU A 402 -26.00 16.15 19.07
N TRP A 403 -24.99 16.90 18.60
CA TRP A 403 -24.70 18.24 19.08
C TRP A 403 -25.29 19.31 18.17
N GLY A 404 -26.37 19.94 18.64
CA GLY A 404 -26.90 21.19 18.06
C GLY A 404 -26.07 22.45 18.39
N LEU A 405 -24.86 22.30 18.93
CA LEU A 405 -24.07 23.41 19.49
C LEU A 405 -23.13 24.02 18.43
N SER A 406 -23.50 25.20 17.92
CA SER A 406 -22.57 26.10 17.22
C SER A 406 -21.82 26.93 18.25
N SER A 407 -20.56 26.60 18.52
CA SER A 407 -19.78 27.27 19.55
C SER A 407 -19.34 28.66 19.08
N SER A 408 -19.39 29.64 19.99
CA SER A 408 -18.93 31.01 19.73
C SER A 408 -17.49 31.24 20.18
N THR A 409 -17.00 30.46 21.14
CA THR A 409 -15.73 30.71 21.85
C THR A 409 -14.85 29.46 21.98
N GLY A 410 -15.35 28.28 21.62
CA GLY A 410 -14.72 26.97 21.84
C GLY A 410 -14.64 26.53 23.30
N SER A 411 -14.91 27.41 24.27
CA SER A 411 -14.73 27.14 25.70
C SER A 411 -15.85 26.28 26.29
N ASP A 412 -17.03 26.35 25.68
CA ASP A 412 -18.21 25.51 25.91
C ASP A 412 -18.05 24.07 25.40
N LEU A 413 -16.98 23.79 24.63
CA LEU A 413 -16.64 22.45 24.14
C LEU A 413 -15.63 21.72 25.03
N LYS A 414 -15.37 22.23 26.23
CA LYS A 414 -14.55 21.55 27.24
C LYS A 414 -15.44 20.62 28.07
N ILE A 415 -15.02 19.38 28.24
CA ILE A 415 -15.80 18.34 28.91
C ILE A 415 -15.08 17.96 30.20
N LEU A 416 -15.77 17.99 31.35
CA LEU A 416 -15.18 17.53 32.61
C LEU A 416 -15.36 16.01 32.74
N ASP A 417 -14.26 15.27 32.88
CA ASP A 417 -14.34 13.89 33.37
C ASP A 417 -14.56 13.96 34.89
N ALA A 418 -15.79 13.63 35.33
CA ALA A 418 -16.19 13.74 36.72
C ALA A 418 -15.45 12.75 37.65
N ASP A 419 -15.02 11.60 37.13
CA ASP A 419 -14.32 10.58 37.90
C ASP A 419 -12.87 10.98 38.15
N LEU A 420 -12.21 11.53 37.13
CA LEU A 420 -10.81 11.98 37.21
C LEU A 420 -10.63 13.43 37.66
N GLY A 421 -11.71 14.22 37.69
CA GLY A 421 -11.66 15.66 37.94
C GLY A 421 -10.80 16.43 36.92
N THR A 422 -10.58 15.84 35.74
CA THR A 422 -9.67 16.36 34.71
C THR A 422 -10.47 16.86 33.51
N MET A 423 -10.06 17.98 32.93
CA MET A 423 -10.74 18.56 31.76
C MET A 423 -10.28 17.86 30.47
N ASP A 424 -11.23 17.38 29.69
CA ASP A 424 -11.05 17.02 28.28
C ASP A 424 -11.18 18.28 27.42
N ILE A 425 -10.10 18.61 26.72
CA ILE A 425 -10.00 19.80 25.86
C ILE A 425 -10.05 19.46 24.37
N THR A 426 -10.33 18.21 24.00
CA THR A 426 -10.30 17.69 22.62
C THR A 426 -11.06 18.57 21.64
N PHE A 427 -12.36 18.77 21.87
CA PHE A 427 -13.20 19.54 20.96
C PHE A 427 -12.91 21.04 21.02
N SER A 428 -12.61 21.59 22.20
CA SER A 428 -12.18 22.99 22.31
C SER A 428 -10.91 23.30 21.51
N THR A 429 -10.00 22.31 21.43
CA THR A 429 -8.74 22.39 20.69
C THR A 429 -9.00 22.26 19.20
N ALA A 430 -9.81 21.30 18.77
CA ALA A 430 -10.24 21.15 17.36
C ALA A 430 -10.91 22.42 16.84
N TRP A 431 -11.84 23.01 17.60
CA TRP A 431 -12.52 24.24 17.23
C TRP A 431 -11.53 25.41 17.05
N SER A 432 -10.60 25.55 18.01
CA SER A 432 -9.59 26.61 17.97
C SER A 432 -8.62 26.44 16.78
N LEU A 433 -8.26 25.20 16.46
CA LEU A 433 -7.46 24.86 15.29
C LEU A 433 -8.18 25.24 13.99
N GLY A 434 -9.44 24.84 13.83
CA GLY A 434 -10.22 25.14 12.63
C GLY A 434 -10.34 26.63 12.39
N ARG A 435 -10.58 27.40 13.46
CA ARG A 435 -10.58 28.88 13.40
C ARG A 435 -9.22 29.44 12.98
N THR A 436 -8.13 28.87 13.47
CA THR A 436 -6.76 29.32 13.14
C THR A 436 -6.41 29.01 11.69
N LEU A 437 -6.74 27.81 11.19
CA LEU A 437 -6.56 27.43 9.79
C LEU A 437 -7.36 28.35 8.87
N ALA A 438 -8.61 28.63 9.22
CA ALA A 438 -9.45 29.55 8.47
C ALA A 438 -8.93 30.99 8.47
N LEU A 439 -8.28 31.46 9.55
CA LEU A 439 -7.64 32.77 9.62
C LEU A 439 -6.38 32.85 8.76
N ALA A 440 -5.64 31.74 8.65
CA ALA A 440 -4.45 31.65 7.82
C ALA A 440 -4.78 31.69 6.32
N ASP A 441 -5.95 31.16 5.92
CA ASP A 441 -6.42 31.21 4.54
C ASP A 441 -7.18 32.50 4.21
N ARG A 442 -6.46 33.43 3.56
CA ARG A 442 -7.02 34.72 3.13
C ARG A 442 -8.17 34.58 2.13
N ALA A 443 -8.10 33.61 1.21
CA ALA A 443 -9.12 33.42 0.18
C ALA A 443 -10.42 32.92 0.83
N PHE A 444 -10.32 31.89 1.67
CA PHE A 444 -11.42 31.37 2.45
C PHE A 444 -12.08 32.43 3.33
N ALA A 445 -11.30 33.15 4.16
CA ALA A 445 -11.85 34.15 5.06
C ALA A 445 -12.61 35.28 4.33
N THR A 446 -12.11 35.69 3.16
CA THR A 446 -12.73 36.72 2.33
C THR A 446 -14.04 36.21 1.72
N SER A 447 -14.04 35.01 1.13
CA SER A 447 -15.21 34.39 0.52
C SER A 447 -16.29 34.07 1.56
N LEU A 448 -15.92 33.51 2.71
CA LEU A 448 -16.83 33.24 3.82
C LEU A 448 -17.51 34.52 4.30
N THR A 449 -16.77 35.62 4.45
CA THR A 449 -17.33 36.91 4.86
C THR A 449 -18.38 37.43 3.86
N ARG A 450 -18.12 37.30 2.54
CA ARG A 450 -19.08 37.68 1.49
C ARG A 450 -20.34 36.83 1.52
N ILE A 451 -20.20 35.51 1.63
CA ILE A 451 -21.33 34.58 1.72
C ILE A 451 -22.17 34.88 2.96
N ARG A 452 -21.53 35.08 4.12
CA ARG A 452 -22.21 35.48 5.35
C ARG A 452 -22.98 36.79 5.16
N HIS A 453 -22.41 37.80 4.49
CA HIS A 453 -23.12 39.04 4.16
C HIS A 453 -24.32 38.83 3.24
N GLN A 454 -24.21 37.94 2.25
CA GLN A 454 -25.31 37.60 1.35
C GLN A 454 -26.47 36.95 2.11
N ILE A 455 -26.17 36.00 3.00
CA ILE A 455 -27.18 35.30 3.83
C ILE A 455 -27.84 36.28 4.82
N LEU A 456 -27.07 37.20 5.42
CA LEU A 456 -27.54 38.11 6.49
C LEU A 456 -28.21 39.42 6.00
N HIS A 457 -28.31 39.66 4.69
CA HIS A 457 -28.82 40.92 4.14
C HIS A 457 -30.28 41.22 4.61
N PRO A 458 -30.63 42.47 4.98
CA PRO A 458 -31.89 42.78 5.67
C PRO A 458 -33.18 42.57 4.86
N LYS A 459 -33.11 42.47 3.53
CA LYS A 459 -34.28 42.06 2.69
C LYS A 459 -34.62 40.57 2.81
N THR A 460 -33.70 39.76 3.33
CA THR A 460 -33.79 38.29 3.50
C THR A 460 -34.30 37.93 4.91
N ARG A 461 -34.21 38.85 5.88
CA ARG A 461 -34.63 38.64 7.29
C ARG A 461 -36.14 38.46 7.51
N ALA A 462 -36.98 38.92 6.59
CA ALA A 462 -38.45 38.76 6.67
C ALA A 462 -38.96 37.45 6.04
N ALA A 463 -38.07 36.69 5.39
CA ALA A 463 -38.39 35.47 4.64
C ALA A 463 -37.53 34.28 5.11
N MET A 464 -37.08 34.25 6.37
CA MET A 464 -35.96 33.39 6.81
C MET A 464 -36.20 31.88 6.68
N ASP A 465 -37.44 31.39 6.72
CA ASP A 465 -37.72 29.97 6.44
C ASP A 465 -37.81 29.65 4.93
N GLU A 466 -38.17 30.63 4.09
CA GLU A 466 -38.37 30.45 2.65
C GLU A 466 -37.14 30.83 1.82
N THR A 467 -36.25 31.70 2.34
CA THR A 467 -35.03 32.15 1.65
C THR A 467 -33.77 31.42 2.06
N ALA A 468 -33.66 30.84 3.26
CA ALA A 468 -32.63 29.84 3.52
C ALA A 468 -32.86 28.62 2.62
N ALA A 469 -34.11 28.15 2.53
CA ALA A 469 -34.55 27.14 1.56
C ALA A 469 -34.29 27.55 0.11
N LYS A 470 -34.61 28.79 -0.33
CA LYS A 470 -34.30 29.26 -1.70
C LYS A 470 -32.81 29.50 -1.97
N THR A 471 -32.01 29.83 -0.97
CA THR A 471 -30.55 30.01 -1.14
C THR A 471 -29.89 28.63 -1.23
N VAL A 472 -30.31 27.68 -0.40
CA VAL A 472 -29.96 26.26 -0.47
C VAL A 472 -30.46 25.63 -1.79
N GLU A 473 -31.68 25.91 -2.24
CA GLU A 473 -32.21 25.54 -3.56
C GLU A 473 -31.55 26.31 -4.70
N SER A 474 -30.94 27.48 -4.50
CA SER A 474 -30.14 28.19 -5.52
C SER A 474 -28.69 27.70 -5.58
N LEU A 475 -28.22 27.11 -4.48
CA LEU A 475 -26.96 26.36 -4.39
C LEU A 475 -27.12 24.93 -4.92
N GLY A 476 -28.33 24.35 -4.87
CA GLY A 476 -28.69 23.05 -5.46
C GLY A 476 -28.40 22.89 -6.97
N PRO A 477 -28.81 23.82 -7.86
CA PRO A 477 -28.45 23.80 -9.28
C PRO A 477 -27.00 24.21 -9.54
N CYS A 478 -26.26 24.69 -8.53
CA CYS A 478 -24.80 24.89 -8.63
C CYS A 478 -24.00 23.61 -8.40
N LEU A 479 -24.66 22.52 -8.00
CA LEU A 479 -24.08 21.19 -7.74
C LEU A 479 -24.55 20.16 -8.78
N ALA A 480 -25.72 20.36 -9.37
CA ALA A 480 -26.17 19.64 -10.55
C ALA A 480 -25.75 20.41 -11.81
N GLY A 481 -24.52 20.19 -12.28
CA GLY A 481 -24.24 20.39 -13.70
C GLY A 481 -25.33 19.71 -14.50
N THR A 482 -25.88 20.38 -15.51
CA THR A 482 -26.92 19.80 -16.36
C THR A 482 -26.48 18.39 -16.75
N ALA A 483 -27.28 17.39 -16.40
CA ALA A 483 -27.01 15.99 -16.71
C ALA A 483 -26.93 15.78 -18.24
N HIS A 484 -25.78 16.05 -18.83
CA HIS A 484 -25.39 15.56 -20.14
C HIS A 484 -24.65 14.23 -19.93
N LYS A 485 -25.24 13.16 -20.45
CA LYS A 485 -24.87 11.74 -20.29
C LYS A 485 -23.50 11.33 -20.86
N SER A 486 -22.45 12.15 -20.81
CA SER A 486 -21.19 11.79 -21.49
C SER A 486 -19.91 12.50 -21.03
N ALA A 487 -19.69 12.73 -19.73
CA ALA A 487 -18.39 13.22 -19.26
C ALA A 487 -17.81 12.35 -18.11
N PRO A 488 -16.46 12.21 -18.00
CA PRO A 488 -15.79 11.30 -17.06
C PRO A 488 -15.87 11.77 -15.59
N PRO A 489 -15.44 10.94 -14.62
CA PRO A 489 -15.70 11.16 -13.19
C PRO A 489 -15.02 12.39 -12.54
N ASP A 490 -14.10 13.06 -13.21
CA ASP A 490 -13.23 14.09 -12.61
C ASP A 490 -13.70 15.56 -12.79
N ASP A 491 -14.75 15.80 -13.58
CA ASP A 491 -15.03 17.15 -14.10
C ASP A 491 -16.16 17.92 -13.37
N THR A 492 -16.59 17.45 -12.19
CA THR A 492 -17.78 17.99 -11.48
C THR A 492 -17.60 19.40 -10.89
N PHE A 493 -16.39 19.97 -10.91
CA PHE A 493 -16.09 21.29 -10.33
C PHE A 493 -16.38 22.48 -11.25
N ASN A 494 -16.76 22.26 -12.52
CA ASN A 494 -16.68 23.34 -13.52
C ASN A 494 -17.89 24.31 -13.57
N GLU A 495 -19.03 24.07 -12.90
CA GLU A 495 -20.22 24.95 -13.04
C GLU A 495 -20.95 25.36 -11.74
N ALA A 496 -20.27 25.70 -10.65
CA ALA A 496 -20.96 26.42 -9.54
C ALA A 496 -21.12 27.92 -9.86
N ALA A 497 -22.35 28.46 -9.73
CA ALA A 497 -22.69 29.85 -10.07
C ALA A 497 -22.12 30.92 -9.10
N SER A 498 -21.50 30.53 -7.99
CA SER A 498 -20.80 31.43 -7.06
C SER A 498 -19.33 31.01 -6.87
N PRO A 499 -18.36 31.84 -7.31
CA PRO A 499 -16.94 31.54 -7.11
C PRO A 499 -16.56 31.54 -5.62
N ASP A 500 -17.26 32.35 -4.80
CA ASP A 500 -17.02 32.41 -3.35
C ASP A 500 -17.43 31.09 -2.67
N TRP A 501 -18.54 30.46 -3.08
CA TRP A 501 -18.97 29.17 -2.53
C TRP A 501 -18.02 28.04 -2.91
N LYS A 502 -17.47 28.01 -4.13
CA LYS A 502 -16.45 27.02 -4.51
C LYS A 502 -15.25 27.04 -3.56
N VAL A 503 -14.78 28.23 -3.19
CA VAL A 503 -13.65 28.40 -2.26
C VAL A 503 -14.02 27.89 -0.87
N VAL A 504 -15.21 28.23 -0.36
CA VAL A 504 -15.67 27.77 0.97
C VAL A 504 -15.88 26.26 1.00
N LEU A 505 -16.54 25.70 -0.01
CA LEU A 505 -16.80 24.27 -0.11
C LEU A 505 -15.50 23.48 -0.26
N ARG A 506 -14.58 23.92 -1.12
CA ARG A 506 -13.26 23.28 -1.28
C ARG A 506 -12.50 23.24 0.05
N PHE A 507 -12.43 24.37 0.77
CA PHE A 507 -11.77 24.42 2.07
C PHE A 507 -12.40 23.45 3.08
N VAL A 508 -13.74 23.36 3.11
CA VAL A 508 -14.43 22.41 4.01
C VAL A 508 -14.18 20.96 3.61
N LEU A 509 -14.18 20.64 2.31
CA LEU A 509 -13.88 19.30 1.81
C LEU A 509 -12.42 18.91 2.08
N ASP A 510 -11.48 19.85 1.97
CA ASP A 510 -10.08 19.66 2.36
C ASP A 510 -9.99 19.30 3.86
N LEU A 511 -10.78 19.94 4.72
CA LEU A 511 -10.85 19.58 6.15
C LEU A 511 -11.46 18.20 6.40
N TYR A 512 -12.48 17.78 5.63
CA TYR A 512 -13.00 16.40 5.69
C TYR A 512 -11.92 15.37 5.31
N HIS A 513 -11.01 15.73 4.41
CA HIS A 513 -9.86 14.90 4.02
C HIS A 513 -8.63 15.07 4.93
N LEU A 514 -8.75 15.87 6.00
CA LEU A 514 -7.67 16.24 6.92
C LEU A 514 -6.45 16.81 6.18
N VAL A 515 -6.68 17.53 5.08
CA VAL A 515 -5.64 18.24 4.31
C VAL A 515 -5.30 19.53 5.05
N ASN A 516 -4.01 19.87 5.10
CA ASN A 516 -3.48 21.04 5.83
C ASN A 516 -3.73 21.04 7.35
N VAL A 517 -4.08 19.89 7.94
CA VAL A 517 -4.15 19.72 9.40
C VAL A 517 -2.74 19.40 9.93
N PRO A 518 -2.17 20.18 10.87
CA PRO A 518 -0.83 19.94 11.36
C PRO A 518 -0.71 18.60 12.10
N GLN A 519 0.39 17.89 11.87
CA GLN A 519 0.44 16.47 12.22
C GLN A 519 0.44 16.17 13.73
N HIS A 520 0.88 17.13 14.55
CA HIS A 520 0.82 17.02 16.01
C HIS A 520 -0.61 17.09 16.58
N TYR A 521 -1.62 17.45 15.78
CA TYR A 521 -3.03 17.35 16.15
C TYR A 521 -3.67 16.02 15.75
N LEU A 522 -3.08 15.30 14.79
CA LEU A 522 -3.54 13.97 14.37
C LEU A 522 -2.84 12.87 15.18
N LEU A 523 -1.51 12.97 15.35
CA LEU A 523 -0.72 12.12 16.22
C LEU A 523 -0.22 12.94 17.43
N VAL A 524 -1.03 12.98 18.49
CA VAL A 524 -0.75 13.81 19.69
C VAL A 524 0.49 13.34 20.45
N GLU A 525 0.79 12.03 20.42
CA GLU A 525 1.92 11.44 21.12
C GLU A 525 2.68 10.45 20.22
N GLN A 526 4.00 10.63 20.11
CA GLN A 526 4.85 9.77 19.26
C GLN A 526 5.01 8.34 19.80
N SER A 527 4.76 8.11 21.10
CA SER A 527 4.83 6.78 21.71
C SER A 527 3.76 5.82 21.18
N LEU A 528 2.66 6.36 20.64
CA LEU A 528 1.58 5.61 19.99
C LEU A 528 2.06 4.92 18.70
N LEU A 529 3.17 5.39 18.13
CA LEU A 529 3.75 4.88 16.89
C LEU A 529 5.24 4.50 17.09
N PRO A 530 5.53 3.37 17.76
CA PRO A 530 6.89 2.84 17.89
C PRO A 530 7.56 2.58 16.54
N ARG A 531 8.90 2.46 16.53
CA ARG A 531 9.62 2.02 15.33
C ARG A 531 9.21 0.59 14.94
N GLU A 532 9.18 0.33 13.63
CA GLU A 532 8.73 -0.94 13.04
C GLU A 532 7.33 -1.33 13.53
N SER A 533 6.36 -0.42 13.33
CA SER A 533 4.96 -0.67 13.70
C SER A 533 3.96 -0.25 12.63
N LEU A 534 2.87 -1.01 12.58
CA LEU A 534 1.66 -0.74 11.79
C LEU A 534 0.51 -0.44 12.76
N ARG A 535 -0.08 0.75 12.68
CA ARG A 535 -1.09 1.24 13.62
C ARG A 535 -2.35 1.75 12.91
N PHE A 536 -3.46 1.04 13.08
CA PHE A 536 -4.75 1.38 12.47
C PHE A 536 -5.53 2.42 13.27
N PHE A 537 -6.36 3.20 12.60
CA PHE A 537 -7.22 4.18 13.26
C PHE A 537 -8.54 4.39 12.51
N PHE A 538 -9.57 4.76 13.27
CA PHE A 538 -10.79 5.38 12.77
C PHE A 538 -10.64 6.89 12.79
N ILE A 539 -11.48 7.57 12.00
CA ILE A 539 -11.55 9.02 12.00
C ILE A 539 -12.79 9.45 12.77
N ASP A 540 -12.61 10.29 13.79
CA ASP A 540 -13.72 10.79 14.60
C ASP A 540 -14.52 11.87 13.85
N PRO A 541 -15.77 11.58 13.44
CA PRO A 541 -16.61 12.54 12.73
C PRO A 541 -16.94 13.77 13.59
N ASN A 542 -17.03 13.62 14.92
CA ASN A 542 -17.33 14.72 15.82
C ASN A 542 -16.18 15.72 15.87
N TRP A 543 -14.94 15.23 15.86
CA TRP A 543 -13.75 16.08 15.84
C TRP A 543 -13.71 16.94 14.57
N ILE A 544 -13.98 16.33 13.41
CA ILE A 544 -14.05 17.03 12.12
C ILE A 544 -15.19 18.06 12.12
N ASN A 545 -16.38 17.69 12.60
CA ASN A 545 -17.51 18.61 12.66
C ASN A 545 -17.22 19.84 13.53
N VAL A 546 -16.51 19.64 14.64
CA VAL A 546 -16.08 20.73 15.53
C VAL A 546 -14.97 21.59 14.92
N LEU A 547 -14.01 20.98 14.21
CA LEU A 547 -12.99 21.69 13.43
C LEU A 547 -13.66 22.61 12.38
N ILE A 548 -14.61 22.07 11.63
CA ILE A 548 -15.38 22.82 10.63
C ILE A 548 -16.21 23.93 11.29
N ASP A 549 -16.84 23.67 12.45
CA ASP A 549 -17.55 24.70 13.21
C ASP A 549 -16.64 25.88 13.58
N GLY A 550 -15.42 25.57 14.02
CA GLY A 550 -14.38 26.55 14.33
C GLY A 550 -13.99 27.37 13.11
N ALA A 551 -13.78 26.73 11.95
CA ALA A 551 -13.46 27.41 10.70
C ALA A 551 -14.58 28.36 10.25
N LEU A 552 -15.84 27.90 10.31
CA LEU A 552 -17.01 28.67 9.91
C LEU A 552 -17.43 29.75 10.93
N SER A 553 -16.76 29.80 12.09
CA SER A 553 -17.03 30.81 13.14
C SER A 553 -16.53 32.22 12.78
N LEU A 554 -15.67 32.35 11.77
CA LEU A 554 -15.12 33.63 11.35
C LEU A 554 -16.18 34.56 10.76
N GLY A 555 -15.96 35.86 10.94
CA GLY A 555 -16.85 36.89 10.39
C GLY A 555 -18.23 36.93 11.05
N ASN A 556 -18.39 36.37 12.25
CA ASN A 556 -19.61 36.52 13.03
C ASN A 556 -19.70 37.95 13.57
N HIS A 557 -20.45 38.81 12.89
CA HIS A 557 -20.84 40.10 13.40
C HIS A 557 -22.06 39.88 14.29
N GLU A 558 -21.88 39.90 15.61
CA GLU A 558 -23.02 39.98 16.52
C GLU A 558 -23.90 41.14 16.07
N LEU A 559 -25.13 40.83 15.68
CA LEU A 559 -26.16 41.85 15.54
C LEU A 559 -26.39 42.41 16.94
N THR A 560 -25.64 43.45 17.25
CA THR A 560 -25.85 44.36 18.37
C THR A 560 -27.18 45.06 18.16
N ASN A 561 -28.28 44.35 18.39
CA ASN A 561 -29.58 44.97 18.56
C ASN A 561 -30.39 44.16 19.58
N GLU A 562 -30.54 44.81 20.72
CA GLU A 562 -31.42 44.52 21.84
C GLU A 562 -32.73 43.85 21.43
N ARG A 563 -32.85 42.54 21.68
CA ARG A 563 -34.04 41.92 22.27
C ARG A 563 -33.71 40.49 22.66
N LYS A 564 -33.70 40.25 23.98
CA LYS A 564 -33.82 38.91 24.55
C LYS A 564 -35.17 38.35 24.13
N THR A 565 -35.20 37.49 23.11
CA THR A 565 -36.28 36.54 22.89
C THR A 565 -35.67 35.14 22.98
N THR A 566 -36.16 34.38 23.96
CA THR A 566 -36.12 32.91 24.13
C THR A 566 -34.85 32.14 23.73
N ALA A 567 -34.38 31.29 24.64
CA ALA A 567 -33.12 30.53 24.61
C ALA A 567 -32.85 29.58 23.41
N ASN A 568 -33.72 29.56 22.39
CA ASN A 568 -33.63 28.66 21.23
C ASN A 568 -33.30 29.36 19.88
N ASP A 569 -33.11 30.68 19.84
CA ASP A 569 -32.71 31.36 18.61
C ASP A 569 -31.20 31.14 18.33
N ALA A 570 -30.89 30.51 17.19
CA ALA A 570 -29.52 30.13 16.80
C ALA A 570 -28.58 31.36 16.80
N LYS A 571 -27.51 31.29 17.61
CA LYS A 571 -26.51 32.36 17.78
C LYS A 571 -25.78 32.77 16.49
N ASP A 572 -25.90 31.99 15.40
CA ASP A 572 -25.29 32.26 14.09
C ASP A 572 -26.10 31.60 12.94
N PRO A 573 -27.12 32.28 12.38
CA PRO A 573 -27.98 31.70 11.34
C PRO A 573 -27.24 31.46 10.01
N ALA A 574 -26.21 32.25 9.70
CA ALA A 574 -25.44 32.08 8.47
C ALA A 574 -24.61 30.79 8.50
N ARG A 575 -23.98 30.49 9.65
CA ARG A 575 -23.24 29.24 9.84
C ARG A 575 -24.16 28.02 9.78
N LYS A 576 -25.34 28.10 10.40
CA LYS A 576 -26.34 27.03 10.34
C LYS A 576 -26.74 26.73 8.89
N ALA A 577 -27.09 27.76 8.11
CA ALA A 577 -27.44 27.59 6.71
C ALA A 577 -26.30 26.99 5.86
N ILE A 578 -25.05 27.38 6.11
CA ILE A 578 -23.88 26.79 5.43
C ILE A 578 -23.73 25.31 5.78
N LYS A 579 -23.86 24.95 7.06
CA LYS A 579 -23.79 23.55 7.52
C LYS A 579 -24.92 22.70 6.93
N GLU A 580 -26.15 23.20 6.90
CA GLU A 580 -27.29 22.53 6.27
C GLU A 580 -27.05 22.30 4.78
N ALA A 581 -26.51 23.29 4.07
CA ALA A 581 -26.14 23.14 2.66
C ALA A 581 -25.06 22.06 2.42
N ILE A 582 -24.12 21.91 3.36
CA ILE A 582 -23.11 20.85 3.32
C ILE A 582 -23.74 19.48 3.65
N SER A 583 -24.60 19.39 4.66
CA SER A 583 -25.28 18.14 5.01
C SER A 583 -26.09 17.56 3.84
N LEU A 584 -26.74 18.42 3.06
CA LEU A 584 -27.49 17.99 1.87
C LEU A 584 -26.62 17.25 0.83
N LEU A 585 -25.33 17.57 0.71
CA LEU A 585 -24.41 16.84 -0.17
C LEU A 585 -24.22 15.38 0.22
N PHE A 586 -24.43 15.05 1.49
CA PHE A 586 -24.22 13.71 2.03
C PHE A 586 -25.52 12.92 2.24
N GLU A 587 -26.66 13.61 2.35
CA GLU A 587 -27.98 13.05 2.67
C GLU A 587 -28.92 12.92 1.47
N ASP A 588 -28.90 13.86 0.52
CA ASP A 588 -29.86 13.86 -0.58
C ASP A 588 -29.41 12.90 -1.71
N PRO A 589 -30.23 11.89 -2.05
CA PRO A 589 -29.89 10.87 -3.06
C PRO A 589 -29.72 11.43 -4.47
N ASN A 590 -30.12 12.68 -4.74
CA ASN A 590 -29.94 13.33 -6.03
C ASN A 590 -28.50 13.82 -6.26
N PHE A 591 -27.67 13.90 -5.21
CA PHE A 591 -26.28 14.33 -5.33
C PHE A 591 -25.32 13.13 -5.30
N HIS A 592 -24.19 13.26 -6.03
CA HIS A 592 -23.09 12.33 -5.88
C HIS A 592 -22.40 12.60 -4.55
N LYS A 593 -22.53 11.67 -3.61
CA LYS A 593 -21.95 11.79 -2.27
C LYS A 593 -20.42 11.88 -2.35
N PRO A 594 -19.79 12.96 -1.83
CA PRO A 594 -18.35 13.03 -1.74
C PRO A 594 -17.82 11.88 -0.90
N THR A 595 -16.80 11.21 -1.40
CA THR A 595 -16.12 10.16 -0.66
C THR A 595 -15.19 10.82 0.34
N ILE A 596 -15.33 10.47 1.61
CA ILE A 596 -14.54 11.05 2.72
C ILE A 596 -13.81 9.91 3.43
N PRO A 597 -12.61 10.17 3.96
CA PRO A 597 -11.89 9.15 4.69
C PRO A 597 -12.61 8.83 6.00
N ARG A 598 -12.65 7.55 6.36
CA ARG A 598 -13.25 7.04 7.61
C ARG A 598 -12.31 6.17 8.42
N PHE A 599 -11.32 5.60 7.75
CA PHE A 599 -10.37 4.64 8.31
C PHE A 599 -8.99 4.89 7.74
N GLY A 600 -7.95 4.40 8.41
CA GLY A 600 -6.59 4.54 7.94
C GLY A 600 -5.57 3.78 8.79
N PHE A 601 -4.31 3.92 8.43
CA PHE A 601 -3.21 3.46 9.26
C PHE A 601 -1.97 4.36 9.14
N TYR A 602 -1.15 4.30 10.18
CA TYR A 602 0.24 4.71 10.16
C TYR A 602 1.14 3.51 9.96
N LEU A 603 2.12 3.64 9.07
CA LEU A 603 3.24 2.72 8.93
C LEU A 603 4.51 3.47 9.31
N ARG A 604 5.16 3.04 10.40
CA ARG A 604 6.50 3.52 10.77
C ARG A 604 7.51 2.41 10.62
N SER A 605 8.31 2.46 9.56
CA SER A 605 9.28 1.41 9.21
C SER A 605 10.41 1.97 8.35
N THR A 606 11.59 1.37 8.48
CA THR A 606 12.74 1.55 7.58
C THR A 606 12.39 1.28 6.11
N ILE A 607 11.37 0.44 5.85
CA ILE A 607 10.85 0.18 4.51
C ILE A 607 10.34 1.45 3.81
N VAL A 608 9.74 2.39 4.55
CA VAL A 608 9.23 3.64 3.96
C VAL A 608 10.38 4.50 3.43
N ASN A 609 11.51 4.53 4.15
CA ASN A 609 12.72 5.22 3.71
C ASN A 609 13.33 4.51 2.48
N GLN A 610 13.38 3.17 2.51
CA GLN A 610 13.88 2.38 1.39
C GLN A 610 12.96 2.53 0.16
N PHE A 611 11.65 2.64 0.34
CA PHE A 611 10.69 2.69 -0.76
C PHE A 611 9.69 3.83 -0.55
N PRO A 612 10.09 5.09 -0.84
CA PRO A 612 9.20 6.24 -0.63
C PRO A 612 7.95 6.22 -1.52
N ASP A 613 8.03 5.51 -2.66
CA ASP A 613 6.92 5.35 -3.61
C ASP A 613 6.10 4.07 -3.37
N LEU A 614 6.20 3.46 -2.18
CA LEU A 614 5.49 2.23 -1.82
C LEU A 614 3.98 2.44 -1.94
N LYS A 615 3.32 1.80 -2.91
CA LYS A 615 1.87 1.88 -3.10
C LYS A 615 1.15 0.92 -2.16
N VAL A 616 0.02 1.36 -1.63
CA VAL A 616 -0.84 0.50 -0.80
C VAL A 616 -2.15 0.24 -1.51
N SER A 617 -2.50 -1.04 -1.68
CA SER A 617 -3.81 -1.47 -2.18
C SER A 617 -4.51 -2.38 -1.17
N VAL A 618 -5.83 -2.43 -1.26
CA VAL A 618 -6.68 -3.28 -0.42
C VAL A 618 -7.15 -4.46 -1.26
N GLN A 619 -7.02 -5.67 -0.74
CA GLN A 619 -7.65 -6.85 -1.33
C GLN A 619 -8.84 -7.24 -0.46
N VAL A 620 -10.05 -7.14 -1.02
CA VAL A 620 -11.28 -7.57 -0.36
C VAL A 620 -11.69 -8.91 -0.96
N THR A 621 -11.85 -9.93 -0.11
CA THR A 621 -12.47 -11.20 -0.51
C THR A 621 -13.95 -10.92 -0.77
N ASP A 622 -14.45 -11.26 -1.96
CA ASP A 622 -15.81 -10.97 -2.46
C ASP A 622 -16.13 -9.48 -2.66
N SER A 623 -15.60 -8.93 -3.76
CA SER A 623 -15.86 -7.54 -4.17
C SER A 623 -17.36 -7.28 -4.36
N THR A 624 -17.95 -6.47 -3.49
CA THR A 624 -19.30 -5.92 -3.68
C THR A 624 -19.17 -4.41 -3.85
N SER A 625 -20.05 -3.80 -4.64
CA SER A 625 -20.04 -2.34 -4.83
C SER A 625 -20.09 -1.62 -3.47
N GLY A 626 -18.98 -0.97 -3.08
CA GLY A 626 -18.79 -0.37 -1.75
C GLY A 626 -17.50 -0.77 -1.01
N ASP A 627 -16.58 -1.48 -1.66
CA ASP A 627 -15.28 -1.86 -1.08
C ASP A 627 -14.42 -0.65 -0.68
N ALA A 628 -13.65 -0.78 0.39
CA ALA A 628 -12.73 0.24 0.86
C ALA A 628 -11.56 0.42 -0.13
N TYR A 629 -11.25 1.66 -0.49
CA TYR A 629 -10.16 2.00 -1.39
C TYR A 629 -9.34 3.17 -0.83
N PRO A 630 -8.04 3.23 -1.14
CA PRO A 630 -7.17 4.31 -0.67
C PRO A 630 -7.63 5.64 -1.28
N LEU A 631 -7.90 6.63 -0.43
CA LEU A 631 -8.26 7.99 -0.81
C LEU A 631 -7.05 8.94 -0.78
N ARG A 632 -6.13 8.71 0.16
CA ARG A 632 -4.95 9.55 0.36
C ARG A 632 -3.82 8.71 0.96
N GLN A 633 -2.63 8.87 0.42
CA GLN A 633 -1.38 8.30 0.92
C GLN A 633 -0.34 9.40 0.96
N GLU A 634 0.42 9.48 2.06
CA GLU A 634 1.46 10.51 2.23
C GLU A 634 2.60 9.99 3.11
N VAL A 635 3.84 10.20 2.67
CA VAL A 635 5.04 10.01 3.49
C VAL A 635 5.26 11.32 4.27
N ILE A 636 5.10 11.25 5.59
CA ILE A 636 5.11 12.43 6.48
C ILE A 636 6.46 12.65 7.17
N ASP A 637 7.29 11.61 7.22
CA ASP A 637 8.64 11.61 7.80
C ASP A 637 9.46 10.49 7.12
N GLU A 638 10.79 10.48 7.27
CA GLU A 638 11.69 9.54 6.56
C GLU A 638 11.28 8.07 6.72
N GLU A 639 10.83 7.69 7.92
CA GLU A 639 10.39 6.32 8.23
C GLU A 639 8.86 6.20 8.36
N THR A 640 8.07 7.26 8.13
CA THR A 640 6.64 7.27 8.48
C THR A 640 5.73 7.65 7.33
N MET A 641 4.75 6.79 7.07
CA MET A 641 3.69 7.00 6.08
C MET A 641 2.31 6.91 6.74
N ILE A 642 1.35 7.67 6.21
CA ILE A 642 -0.06 7.62 6.58
C ILE A 642 -0.91 7.30 5.35
N VAL A 643 -1.90 6.43 5.53
CA VAL A 643 -2.86 6.03 4.48
C VAL A 643 -4.28 6.17 4.99
N PHE A 644 -5.15 6.74 4.18
CA PHE A 644 -6.57 6.93 4.44
C PHE A 644 -7.42 6.16 3.45
N PHE A 645 -8.48 5.53 3.95
CA PHE A 645 -9.45 4.74 3.19
C PHE A 645 -10.86 5.33 3.30
N SER A 646 -11.66 5.13 2.25
CA SER A 646 -13.06 5.55 2.16
C SER A 646 -13.97 4.90 3.20
N ASP A 647 -13.69 3.65 3.55
CA ASP A 647 -14.37 2.93 4.63
C ASP A 647 -13.40 1.97 5.32
N ALA A 648 -13.80 1.41 6.45
CA ALA A 648 -13.05 0.36 7.11
C ALA A 648 -13.28 -0.97 6.34
N PRO A 649 -12.25 -1.65 5.81
CA PRO A 649 -12.39 -2.92 5.08
C PRO A 649 -12.64 -4.11 6.03
N LEU A 650 -13.63 -3.98 6.91
CA LEU A 650 -13.78 -4.83 8.09
C LEU A 650 -14.95 -5.83 7.99
N LYS A 651 -15.64 -5.93 6.85
CA LYS A 651 -16.89 -6.71 6.72
C LYS A 651 -16.81 -8.18 7.20
N GLU A 652 -15.61 -8.78 7.24
CA GLU A 652 -15.38 -10.11 7.83
C GLU A 652 -14.09 -10.20 8.67
N GLY A 653 -13.60 -9.07 9.21
CA GLY A 653 -12.43 -9.03 10.09
C GLY A 653 -11.06 -9.26 9.43
N LEU A 654 -10.97 -9.44 8.11
CA LEU A 654 -9.70 -9.63 7.40
C LEU A 654 -9.35 -8.41 6.55
N LEU A 655 -8.28 -7.71 6.95
CA LEU A 655 -7.70 -6.60 6.21
C LEU A 655 -6.46 -7.10 5.47
N SER A 656 -6.61 -7.46 4.19
CA SER A 656 -5.45 -7.75 3.34
C SER A 656 -4.93 -6.46 2.72
N LEU A 657 -3.80 -5.98 3.24
CA LEU A 657 -3.07 -4.87 2.66
C LEU A 657 -1.97 -5.40 1.77
N ARG A 658 -1.89 -4.84 0.58
CA ARG A 658 -0.82 -5.14 -0.35
C ARG A 658 0.07 -3.93 -0.52
N PHE A 659 1.36 -4.12 -0.30
CA PHE A 659 2.37 -3.07 -0.42
C PHE A 659 3.16 -3.27 -1.71
N GLU A 660 2.80 -2.54 -2.76
CA GLU A 660 3.39 -2.64 -4.10
C GLU A 660 4.52 -1.64 -4.34
N LEU A 661 5.65 -2.11 -4.86
CA LEU A 661 6.66 -1.21 -5.42
C LEU A 661 6.18 -0.71 -6.79
N PRO A 662 6.48 0.55 -7.16
CA PRO A 662 6.20 1.05 -8.49
C PRO A 662 6.85 0.18 -9.58
N ALA A 663 6.20 0.11 -10.74
CA ALA A 663 6.64 -0.75 -11.84
C ALA A 663 8.02 -0.40 -12.41
N ASN A 664 8.65 0.72 -12.05
CA ASN A 664 9.99 1.09 -12.49
C ASN A 664 11.09 0.84 -11.44
N LYS A 665 10.75 0.39 -10.22
CA LYS A 665 11.71 0.11 -9.14
C LYS A 665 11.71 -1.38 -8.81
N GLN A 666 12.39 -2.17 -9.65
CA GLN A 666 12.61 -3.59 -9.41
C GLN A 666 13.68 -3.83 -8.34
N TYR A 667 13.58 -4.99 -7.71
CA TYR A 667 14.53 -5.45 -6.71
C TYR A 667 14.78 -6.94 -6.94
N PHE A 668 16.04 -7.31 -7.13
CA PHE A 668 16.44 -8.72 -7.28
C PHE A 668 17.11 -9.20 -5.99
N SER A 669 16.74 -10.40 -5.54
CA SER A 669 17.33 -11.03 -4.36
C SER A 669 17.57 -12.51 -4.59
N ALA A 670 18.61 -13.04 -3.96
CA ALA A 670 18.92 -14.46 -3.94
C ALA A 670 18.01 -15.27 -2.99
N GLY A 671 17.08 -14.63 -2.27
CA GLY A 671 16.26 -15.24 -1.21
C GLY A 671 16.77 -14.85 0.18
N THR A 672 16.61 -15.72 1.17
CA THR A 672 17.21 -15.50 2.50
C THR A 672 18.56 -16.21 2.54
N VAL A 673 19.66 -15.44 2.63
CA VAL A 673 21.02 -15.97 2.60
C VAL A 673 21.75 -15.71 3.92
N THR A 674 22.26 -16.77 4.53
CA THR A 674 23.08 -16.73 5.74
C THR A 674 24.46 -17.36 5.49
N ASP A 675 25.34 -17.33 6.49
CA ASP A 675 26.64 -18.00 6.44
C ASP A 675 26.55 -19.53 6.40
N SER A 676 25.38 -20.13 6.60
CA SER A 676 25.24 -21.59 6.70
C SER A 676 24.15 -22.17 5.82
N GLU A 677 23.21 -21.34 5.36
CA GLU A 677 22.07 -21.76 4.56
C GLU A 677 21.53 -20.66 3.64
N VAL A 678 20.91 -21.11 2.54
CA VAL A 678 20.20 -20.30 1.55
C VAL A 678 18.79 -20.86 1.41
N ASP A 679 17.79 -20.02 1.63
CA ASP A 679 16.38 -20.36 1.50
C ASP A 679 15.76 -19.56 0.33
N ILE A 680 15.20 -20.27 -0.66
CA ILE A 680 14.61 -19.68 -1.87
C ILE A 680 13.17 -20.15 -2.04
N VAL A 681 12.26 -19.17 -2.18
CA VAL A 681 10.84 -19.41 -2.41
C VAL A 681 10.56 -19.42 -3.92
N TYR A 682 10.10 -20.55 -4.47
CA TYR A 682 9.80 -20.71 -5.89
C TYR A 682 8.39 -20.18 -6.18
N LYS A 683 8.32 -19.18 -7.07
CA LYS A 683 7.07 -18.48 -7.40
C LYS A 683 6.27 -19.28 -8.41
N ARG A 684 4.94 -19.15 -8.39
CA ARG A 684 4.10 -19.58 -9.50
C ARG A 684 4.40 -18.69 -10.70
N GLN A 685 4.62 -19.33 -11.85
CA GLN A 685 4.90 -18.65 -13.11
C GLN A 685 3.99 -19.21 -14.19
N TYR A 686 3.54 -18.34 -15.09
CA TYR A 686 2.53 -18.69 -16.06
C TYR A 686 2.98 -18.33 -17.47
N THR A 687 2.77 -19.24 -18.42
CA THR A 687 2.88 -18.96 -19.85
C THR A 687 1.52 -18.71 -20.48
N ALA A 688 0.44 -19.16 -19.82
CA ALA A 688 -0.92 -18.90 -20.25
C ALA A 688 -1.26 -17.40 -20.19
N LEU A 689 -2.02 -16.93 -21.18
CA LEU A 689 -2.62 -15.60 -21.14
C LEU A 689 -3.80 -15.62 -20.16
N ASN A 690 -3.72 -14.79 -19.11
CA ASN A 690 -4.74 -14.63 -18.06
C ASN A 690 -5.18 -15.94 -17.37
N PRO A 691 -4.25 -16.65 -16.71
CA PRO A 691 -4.60 -17.80 -15.88
C PRO A 691 -5.52 -17.34 -14.74
N ARG A 692 -6.67 -18.00 -14.58
CA ARG A 692 -7.56 -17.78 -13.44
C ARG A 692 -7.05 -18.59 -12.25
N ASP A 693 -6.00 -18.10 -11.60
CA ASP A 693 -5.47 -18.66 -10.35
C ASP A 693 -5.77 -17.73 -9.18
N GLU A 694 -6.68 -18.16 -8.30
CA GLU A 694 -7.05 -17.43 -7.09
C GLU A 694 -5.92 -17.43 -6.03
N HIS A 695 -4.95 -18.35 -6.15
CA HIS A 695 -3.84 -18.55 -5.20
C HIS A 695 -2.48 -18.25 -5.85
N TRP A 696 -2.44 -17.29 -6.77
CA TRP A 696 -1.23 -16.97 -7.54
C TRP A 696 -0.06 -16.46 -6.68
N ASP A 697 -0.36 -15.95 -5.50
CA ASP A 697 0.59 -15.45 -4.50
C ASP A 697 1.17 -16.55 -3.60
N VAL A 698 0.58 -17.75 -3.64
CA VAL A 698 1.11 -18.93 -2.93
C VAL A 698 2.28 -19.52 -3.71
N PRO A 699 3.44 -19.75 -3.08
CA PRO A 699 4.58 -20.33 -3.77
C PRO A 699 4.31 -21.76 -4.27
N VAL A 700 5.05 -22.17 -5.30
CA VAL A 700 5.03 -23.55 -5.80
C VAL A 700 5.78 -24.47 -4.84
N ALA A 701 6.90 -24.00 -4.30
CA ALA A 701 7.73 -24.72 -3.35
C ALA A 701 8.62 -23.74 -2.58
N THR A 702 9.06 -24.14 -1.39
CA THR A 702 10.12 -23.44 -0.63
C THR A 702 11.29 -24.39 -0.46
N LEU A 703 12.47 -23.94 -0.84
CA LEU A 703 13.67 -24.76 -0.95
C LEU A 703 14.79 -24.22 -0.07
N LYS A 704 15.53 -25.15 0.54
CA LYS A 704 16.59 -24.87 1.50
C LYS A 704 17.87 -25.60 1.12
N TRP A 705 18.98 -24.86 1.00
CA TRP A 705 20.32 -25.40 0.79
C TRP A 705 21.21 -25.04 1.97
N LYS A 706 21.72 -26.05 2.68
CA LYS A 706 22.80 -25.83 3.66
C LYS A 706 24.14 -25.83 2.97
N ARG A 707 25.12 -25.16 3.57
CA ARG A 707 26.48 -24.91 3.03
C ARG A 707 27.07 -26.11 2.28
N ASN A 708 26.97 -27.34 2.80
CA ASN A 708 27.55 -28.54 2.20
C ASN A 708 26.52 -29.63 1.84
N ASN A 709 25.24 -29.27 1.75
CA ASN A 709 24.16 -30.21 1.49
C ASN A 709 23.47 -29.89 0.17
N LYS A 710 22.88 -30.91 -0.42
CA LYS A 710 21.94 -30.76 -1.53
C LYS A 710 20.66 -30.06 -1.09
N GLY A 711 19.92 -29.54 -2.05
CA GLY A 711 18.67 -28.81 -1.80
C GLY A 711 17.60 -29.73 -1.23
N VAL A 712 16.85 -29.22 -0.26
CA VAL A 712 15.70 -29.91 0.35
C VAL A 712 14.47 -29.05 0.16
N SER A 713 13.36 -29.67 -0.26
CA SER A 713 12.05 -29.05 -0.36
C SER A 713 11.29 -29.18 0.96
N ASP A 714 10.50 -28.16 1.30
CA ASP A 714 9.54 -28.26 2.39
C ASP A 714 8.36 -29.20 2.07
N ASP A 715 8.12 -29.50 0.79
CA ASP A 715 7.17 -30.54 0.39
C ASP A 715 7.76 -31.93 0.64
N LYS A 716 7.20 -32.62 1.64
CA LYS A 716 7.61 -33.98 2.02
C LYS A 716 7.44 -35.02 0.90
N ASN A 717 6.68 -34.71 -0.14
CA ASN A 717 6.50 -35.59 -1.30
C ASN A 717 7.54 -35.36 -2.41
N ASP A 718 8.38 -34.33 -2.29
CA ASP A 718 9.45 -34.07 -3.26
C ASP A 718 10.74 -34.77 -2.81
N GLU A 719 10.94 -36.00 -3.31
CA GLU A 719 12.12 -36.83 -3.04
C GLU A 719 13.29 -36.54 -4.01
N ARG A 720 13.20 -35.50 -4.85
CA ARG A 720 14.23 -35.22 -5.86
C ARG A 720 15.53 -34.78 -5.20
N GLU A 721 16.62 -35.34 -5.69
CA GLU A 721 17.96 -34.92 -5.32
C GLU A 721 18.32 -33.65 -6.10
N ARG A 722 18.38 -32.51 -5.41
CA ARG A 722 18.61 -31.20 -6.05
C ARG A 722 20.06 -30.75 -5.93
N ASP A 723 20.63 -30.30 -7.04
CA ASP A 723 21.98 -29.76 -7.08
C ASP A 723 22.12 -28.52 -6.19
N ARG A 724 23.35 -28.26 -5.74
CA ARG A 724 23.66 -27.05 -4.97
C ARG A 724 23.64 -25.84 -5.90
N VAL A 725 22.87 -24.82 -5.53
CA VAL A 725 22.69 -23.59 -6.33
C VAL A 725 23.54 -22.42 -5.86
N PHE A 726 24.30 -22.56 -4.76
CA PHE A 726 25.06 -21.47 -4.17
C PHE A 726 26.47 -21.91 -3.76
N ILE A 727 27.46 -21.02 -3.96
CA ILE A 727 28.86 -21.18 -3.58
C ILE A 727 29.20 -20.13 -2.53
N TRP A 728 29.44 -20.56 -1.29
CA TRP A 728 29.87 -19.66 -0.22
C TRP A 728 31.29 -19.14 -0.45
N GLY A 729 32.21 -20.05 -0.74
CA GLY A 729 33.61 -19.70 -0.96
C GLY A 729 34.39 -20.75 -1.73
N THR A 730 35.65 -20.45 -1.98
CA THR A 730 36.62 -21.33 -2.66
C THR A 730 36.98 -22.57 -1.87
N SER A 731 36.86 -22.49 -0.54
CA SER A 731 36.98 -23.61 0.39
C SER A 731 35.75 -23.70 1.30
N GLU A 732 35.52 -24.87 1.92
CA GLU A 732 34.30 -25.16 2.68
C GLU A 732 34.00 -24.12 3.78
N ASP A 733 35.03 -23.56 4.41
CA ASP A 733 34.90 -22.63 5.53
C ASP A 733 34.99 -21.14 5.14
N THR A 734 35.17 -20.84 3.85
CA THR A 734 35.31 -19.46 3.36
C THR A 734 34.00 -18.85 2.87
N ASN A 735 33.96 -17.51 2.84
CA ASN A 735 32.86 -16.69 2.32
C ASN A 735 33.37 -15.68 1.28
N ASP A 736 34.45 -16.01 0.57
CA ASP A 736 35.07 -15.13 -0.40
C ASP A 736 34.21 -15.03 -1.67
N LEU A 737 33.73 -16.14 -2.26
CA LEU A 737 32.97 -16.11 -3.52
C LEU A 737 31.54 -15.60 -3.41
N ARG A 738 30.69 -16.16 -2.54
CA ARG A 738 29.28 -15.73 -2.34
C ARG A 738 28.46 -15.67 -3.64
N LEU A 739 28.54 -16.73 -4.45
CA LEU A 739 28.05 -16.76 -5.83
C LEU A 739 26.80 -17.63 -5.97
N LEU A 740 25.76 -17.07 -6.58
CA LEU A 740 24.57 -17.81 -7.00
C LEU A 740 24.80 -18.42 -8.40
N LEU A 741 24.69 -19.75 -8.48
CA LEU A 741 24.75 -20.52 -9.71
C LEU A 741 23.40 -20.48 -10.41
N VAL A 742 23.12 -19.35 -11.05
CA VAL A 742 21.82 -19.04 -11.67
C VAL A 742 21.40 -20.02 -12.75
N GLU A 743 22.34 -20.66 -13.45
CA GLU A 743 22.07 -21.71 -14.43
C GLU A 743 21.49 -22.97 -13.79
N LYS A 744 21.99 -23.35 -12.60
CA LYS A 744 21.47 -24.49 -11.83
C LYS A 744 20.15 -24.14 -11.19
N LEU A 745 20.02 -22.93 -10.66
CA LEU A 745 18.77 -22.42 -10.11
C LEU A 745 17.67 -22.39 -11.19
N ALA A 746 17.98 -21.87 -12.38
CA ALA A 746 17.04 -21.80 -13.49
C ALA A 746 16.56 -23.19 -13.92
N ALA A 747 17.48 -24.16 -14.04
CA ALA A 747 17.12 -25.53 -14.37
C ALA A 747 16.20 -26.18 -13.32
N ASP A 748 16.50 -25.98 -12.04
CA ASP A 748 15.74 -26.56 -10.93
C ASP A 748 14.35 -25.91 -10.75
N VAL A 749 14.25 -24.59 -10.95
CA VAL A 749 12.99 -23.84 -10.98
C VAL A 749 12.12 -24.31 -12.16
N HIS A 750 12.69 -24.37 -13.36
CA HIS A 750 11.99 -24.83 -14.57
C HIS A 750 11.42 -26.25 -14.39
N GLN A 751 12.25 -27.18 -13.90
CA GLN A 751 11.82 -28.55 -13.65
C GLN A 751 10.71 -28.62 -12.58
N THR A 752 10.80 -27.80 -11.53
CA THR A 752 9.74 -27.73 -10.50
C THR A 752 8.43 -27.19 -11.07
N LEU A 753 8.48 -26.17 -11.92
CA LEU A 753 7.30 -25.63 -12.59
C LEU A 753 6.66 -26.66 -13.52
N LEU A 754 7.45 -27.38 -14.31
CA LEU A 754 6.97 -28.46 -15.18
C LEU A 754 6.24 -29.58 -14.42
N GLU A 755 6.69 -29.90 -13.22
CA GLU A 755 6.08 -30.96 -12.40
C GLU A 755 4.84 -30.49 -11.64
N GLN A 756 4.85 -29.26 -11.11
CA GLN A 756 3.83 -28.81 -10.16
C GLN A 756 2.74 -27.96 -10.81
N MET A 757 3.06 -27.09 -11.77
CA MET A 757 2.06 -26.22 -12.40
C MET A 757 0.94 -27.01 -13.09
N PRO A 758 1.19 -28.11 -13.84
CA PRO A 758 0.12 -28.90 -14.45
C PRO A 758 -0.83 -29.57 -13.44
N LYS A 759 -0.36 -29.82 -12.20
CA LYS A 759 -1.21 -30.36 -11.12
C LYS A 759 -2.16 -29.29 -10.57
N LEU A 760 -1.79 -28.02 -10.66
CA LEU A 760 -2.60 -26.88 -10.23
C LEU A 760 -3.55 -26.41 -11.35
N GLY A 761 -3.07 -26.38 -12.59
CA GLY A 761 -3.85 -26.08 -13.78
C GLY A 761 -3.17 -26.60 -15.06
N ALA A 762 -3.91 -27.40 -15.84
CA ALA A 762 -3.37 -28.23 -16.91
C ALA A 762 -2.59 -27.48 -18.01
N ASP A 763 -2.88 -26.19 -18.23
CA ASP A 763 -2.31 -25.38 -19.31
C ASP A 763 -1.59 -24.11 -18.81
N TRP A 764 -1.32 -24.01 -17.50
CA TRP A 764 -0.77 -22.77 -16.93
C TRP A 764 0.70 -22.51 -17.28
N TYR A 765 1.46 -23.57 -17.51
CA TYR A 765 2.88 -23.48 -17.83
C TYR A 765 3.26 -24.48 -18.94
N THR A 766 3.76 -23.94 -20.04
CA THR A 766 4.02 -24.67 -21.30
C THR A 766 5.43 -24.45 -21.81
N GLU A 767 6.27 -23.75 -21.05
CA GLU A 767 7.63 -23.42 -21.45
C GLU A 767 8.51 -24.69 -21.47
N THR A 768 9.18 -24.94 -22.59
CA THR A 768 9.93 -26.18 -22.79
C THR A 768 11.35 -26.13 -22.24
N THR A 769 11.87 -24.93 -21.98
CA THR A 769 13.26 -24.69 -21.58
C THR A 769 13.37 -23.58 -20.55
N PRO A 770 14.35 -23.62 -19.63
CA PRO A 770 14.61 -22.49 -18.73
C PRO A 770 14.96 -21.24 -19.54
N THR A 771 14.40 -20.09 -19.17
CA THR A 771 14.61 -18.81 -19.87
C THR A 771 15.08 -17.70 -18.94
N SER A 772 15.76 -16.68 -19.48
CA SER A 772 16.17 -15.50 -18.70
C SER A 772 14.98 -14.73 -18.11
N ALA A 773 13.85 -14.68 -18.82
CA ALA A 773 12.62 -14.08 -18.31
C ALA A 773 12.06 -14.82 -17.08
N MET A 774 12.06 -16.17 -17.11
CA MET A 774 11.67 -17.01 -15.97
C MET A 774 12.60 -16.80 -14.77
N THR A 775 13.91 -16.76 -15.01
CA THR A 775 14.91 -16.52 -13.96
C THR A 775 14.78 -15.11 -13.39
N ALA A 776 14.59 -14.10 -14.23
CA ALA A 776 14.35 -12.73 -13.80
C ALA A 776 13.10 -12.62 -12.93
N PHE A 777 11.98 -13.23 -13.34
CA PHE A 777 10.76 -13.26 -12.52
C PHE A 777 10.98 -13.98 -11.18
N GLN A 778 11.72 -15.09 -11.20
CA GLN A 778 12.06 -15.84 -9.99
C GLN A 778 12.89 -15.02 -9.00
N LEU A 779 13.90 -14.29 -9.49
CA LEU A 779 14.79 -13.46 -8.66
C LEU A 779 14.19 -12.10 -8.28
N ASN A 780 13.28 -11.55 -9.10
CA ASN A 780 12.63 -10.27 -8.85
C ASN A 780 11.66 -10.40 -7.66
N ASN A 781 11.99 -9.83 -6.50
CA ASN A 781 11.11 -9.90 -5.34
C ASN A 781 9.91 -8.96 -5.56
N SER A 782 8.81 -9.55 -5.99
CA SER A 782 7.50 -8.88 -6.11
C SER A 782 6.97 -8.50 -4.72
N PRO A 783 6.04 -7.53 -4.66
CA PRO A 783 5.61 -6.92 -3.42
C PRO A 783 5.09 -7.88 -2.36
N VAL A 784 5.31 -7.50 -1.10
CA VAL A 784 4.88 -8.29 0.06
C VAL A 784 3.41 -7.99 0.34
N ASN A 785 2.59 -9.03 0.28
CA ASN A 785 1.23 -9.01 0.81
C ASN A 785 1.33 -9.09 2.33
N ILE A 786 0.82 -8.08 3.04
CA ILE A 786 0.56 -8.19 4.47
C ILE A 786 -0.93 -8.50 4.64
N VAL A 787 -1.22 -9.75 4.97
CA VAL A 787 -2.56 -10.11 5.45
C VAL A 787 -2.57 -9.88 6.96
N THR A 788 -3.31 -8.87 7.41
CA THR A 788 -3.54 -8.65 8.85
C THR A 788 -5.01 -8.88 9.17
N VAL A 789 -5.28 -9.71 10.17
CA VAL A 789 -6.63 -9.82 10.75
C VAL A 789 -6.76 -8.65 11.72
N VAL A 790 -7.55 -7.64 11.37
CA VAL A 790 -8.00 -6.63 12.33
C VAL A 790 -9.43 -7.00 12.66
N GLU A 791 -9.64 -7.63 13.80
CA GLU A 791 -11.00 -8.01 14.24
C GLU A 791 -11.88 -6.76 14.31
N ARG A 792 -12.92 -6.73 13.47
CA ARG A 792 -13.98 -5.75 13.58
C ARG A 792 -14.70 -6.01 14.90
N VAL A 793 -14.75 -5.01 15.77
CA VAL A 793 -15.77 -5.01 16.83
C VAL A 793 -17.09 -4.65 16.15
N GLU A 794 -17.80 -5.65 15.66
CA GLU A 794 -19.15 -5.44 15.11
C GLU A 794 -20.09 -5.01 16.23
N LEU A 795 -20.95 -4.03 15.97
CA LEU A 795 -22.03 -3.71 16.90
C LEU A 795 -23.08 -4.82 16.84
N PRO A 796 -23.70 -5.19 17.96
CA PRO A 796 -24.81 -6.15 17.96
C PRO A 796 -26.01 -5.63 17.18
N GLU A 797 -26.52 -6.44 16.27
CA GLU A 797 -27.80 -6.22 15.61
C GLU A 797 -28.92 -6.91 16.41
N TYR A 798 -30.00 -6.17 16.66
CA TYR A 798 -31.21 -6.69 17.29
C TYR A 798 -32.42 -6.49 16.39
N ASP A 799 -33.27 -7.51 16.35
CA ASP A 799 -34.61 -7.41 15.80
C ASP A 799 -35.59 -7.07 16.92
N TYR A 800 -36.41 -6.05 16.69
CA TYR A 800 -37.37 -5.56 17.66
C TYR A 800 -38.80 -5.76 17.17
N HIS A 801 -39.66 -6.28 18.05
CA HIS A 801 -41.09 -6.46 17.77
C HIS A 801 -41.93 -6.09 19.00
N ILE A 802 -43.13 -5.55 18.78
CA ILE A 802 -44.11 -5.27 19.82
C ILE A 802 -45.43 -5.94 19.44
N SER A 803 -45.95 -6.77 20.34
CA SER A 803 -47.23 -7.45 20.16
C SER A 803 -48.17 -7.21 21.34
N SER A 804 -49.47 -7.30 21.07
CA SER A 804 -50.52 -7.37 22.07
C SER A 804 -51.19 -8.73 21.94
N ARG A 805 -51.21 -9.52 23.03
CA ARG A 805 -51.72 -10.89 23.12
C ARG A 805 -50.79 -11.97 22.53
N ALA A 806 -50.94 -13.20 23.02
CA ALA A 806 -49.95 -14.30 22.95
C ALA A 806 -49.60 -14.88 21.56
N ASP A 807 -50.00 -14.26 20.45
CA ASP A 807 -49.67 -14.72 19.09
C ASP A 807 -48.67 -13.77 18.41
N PRO A 808 -47.40 -14.16 18.22
CA PRO A 808 -46.34 -13.30 17.68
C PRO A 808 -46.54 -12.88 16.22
N SER A 809 -47.54 -13.44 15.52
CA SER A 809 -47.84 -13.17 14.12
C SER A 809 -48.67 -11.91 13.86
N ASP A 810 -49.25 -11.30 14.90
CA ASP A 810 -50.12 -10.12 14.79
C ASP A 810 -49.32 -8.83 15.06
N TYR A 811 -48.89 -8.14 14.00
CA TYR A 811 -48.07 -6.92 14.07
C TYR A 811 -48.89 -5.65 14.39
N GLN A 812 -50.10 -5.80 14.90
CA GLN A 812 -51.02 -4.71 15.21
C GLN A 812 -51.42 -4.74 16.68
N ILE A 813 -51.30 -3.59 17.35
CA ILE A 813 -51.81 -3.39 18.71
C ILE A 813 -53.26 -2.90 18.60
N PRO A 814 -54.27 -3.72 18.94
CA PRO A 814 -55.65 -3.27 18.88
C PRO A 814 -55.92 -2.21 19.95
N MET A 815 -56.58 -1.11 19.57
CA MET A 815 -57.06 -0.09 20.51
C MET A 815 -58.41 -0.54 21.06
N ILE A 816 -58.41 -1.19 22.21
CA ILE A 816 -59.62 -1.66 22.89
C ILE A 816 -59.74 -1.03 24.27
N GLU A 817 -60.97 -0.83 24.76
CA GLU A 817 -61.21 -0.28 26.11
C GLU A 817 -60.80 -1.26 27.24
N GLU A 818 -60.46 -2.51 26.89
CA GLU A 818 -59.98 -3.54 27.82
C GLU A 818 -58.46 -3.42 28.08
N LYS A 819 -58.03 -3.80 29.29
CA LYS A 819 -56.60 -3.83 29.64
C LYS A 819 -55.89 -4.94 28.87
N GLN A 820 -54.73 -4.65 28.32
CA GLN A 820 -53.91 -5.61 27.58
C GLN A 820 -52.45 -5.60 28.05
N ASP A 821 -51.78 -6.72 27.87
CA ASP A 821 -50.35 -6.84 28.11
C ASP A 821 -49.59 -6.59 26.81
N LEU A 822 -48.57 -5.72 26.87
CA LEU A 822 -47.71 -5.41 25.73
C LEU A 822 -46.40 -6.15 25.90
N ILE A 823 -46.02 -6.96 24.91
CA ILE A 823 -44.74 -7.68 24.91
C ILE A 823 -43.81 -6.99 23.93
N PHE A 824 -42.67 -6.54 24.44
CA PHE A 824 -41.55 -6.00 23.67
C PHE A 824 -40.54 -7.13 23.51
N SER A 825 -40.43 -7.69 22.31
CA SER A 825 -39.48 -8.75 21.98
C SER A 825 -38.24 -8.15 21.33
N ILE A 826 -37.09 -8.43 21.94
CA ILE A 826 -35.77 -7.99 21.46
C ILE A 826 -34.96 -9.24 21.19
N LEU A 827 -34.79 -9.59 19.93
CA LEU A 827 -34.08 -10.80 19.52
C LEU A 827 -32.67 -10.40 19.08
N TYR A 828 -31.66 -11.02 19.70
CA TYR A 828 -30.29 -10.86 19.22
C TYR A 828 -30.13 -11.64 17.92
N ASN A 829 -29.61 -10.97 16.89
CA ASN A 829 -29.39 -11.58 15.58
C ASN A 829 -27.92 -11.99 15.42
N LYS A 830 -27.01 -11.02 15.29
CA LYS A 830 -25.56 -11.22 15.07
C LYS A 830 -24.75 -10.00 15.49
N GLY A 831 -23.43 -10.15 15.60
CA GLY A 831 -22.47 -9.05 15.85
C GLY A 831 -22.15 -8.80 17.32
N GLY A 832 -20.92 -8.36 17.61
CA GLY A 832 -20.51 -7.89 18.94
C GLY A 832 -20.34 -8.97 20.01
N GLU A 833 -19.95 -10.18 19.62
CA GLU A 833 -19.75 -11.32 20.55
C GLU A 833 -18.69 -11.06 21.64
N SER A 834 -17.73 -10.17 21.37
CA SER A 834 -16.69 -9.70 22.29
C SER A 834 -17.15 -8.61 23.26
N LEU A 835 -18.33 -8.01 23.03
CA LEU A 835 -18.88 -6.93 23.86
C LEU A 835 -19.68 -7.46 25.06
N SER A 836 -19.87 -6.61 26.06
CA SER A 836 -20.77 -6.86 27.19
C SER A 836 -21.80 -5.75 27.30
N LEU A 837 -23.09 -6.10 27.30
CA LEU A 837 -24.20 -5.15 27.42
C LEU A 837 -24.25 -4.59 28.84
N LYS A 838 -24.22 -3.27 28.97
CA LYS A 838 -24.25 -2.52 30.23
C LYS A 838 -25.68 -2.09 30.60
N TYR A 839 -26.43 -1.53 29.66
CA TYR A 839 -27.88 -1.35 29.78
C TYR A 839 -28.55 -1.16 28.42
N LEU A 840 -29.87 -1.33 28.40
CA LEU A 840 -30.74 -1.07 27.25
C LEU A 840 -31.96 -0.28 27.74
N THR A 841 -32.27 0.84 27.09
CA THR A 841 -33.45 1.66 27.40
C THR A 841 -34.39 1.70 26.21
N ILE A 842 -35.67 1.38 26.43
CA ILE A 842 -36.75 1.54 25.45
C ILE A 842 -37.53 2.79 25.83
N THR A 843 -37.54 3.79 24.96
CA THR A 843 -38.23 5.07 25.16
C THR A 843 -39.50 5.11 24.33
N ILE A 844 -40.64 5.27 25.01
CA ILE A 844 -41.97 5.37 24.44
C ILE A 844 -42.42 6.84 24.54
N SER A 845 -42.40 7.55 23.43
CA SER A 845 -42.88 8.94 23.38
C SER A 845 -44.41 9.00 23.50
N LEU A 846 -44.91 9.82 24.43
CA LEU A 846 -46.34 10.08 24.69
C LEU A 846 -46.73 11.43 24.08
N VAL A 847 -46.61 11.60 22.76
CA VAL A 847 -46.97 12.89 22.11
C VAL A 847 -48.49 12.94 21.88
N ALA A 848 -49.14 13.96 22.43
CA ALA A 848 -50.56 14.22 22.18
C ALA A 848 -50.77 15.05 20.91
N THR A 849 -51.67 14.62 20.03
CA THR A 849 -52.23 15.47 18.98
C THR A 849 -53.26 16.43 19.61
N GLN A 850 -53.05 17.72 19.37
CA GLN A 850 -53.84 18.90 19.80
C GLN A 850 -54.86 18.73 20.95
N GLY A 851 -54.51 19.24 22.14
CA GLY A 851 -55.45 19.54 23.22
C GLY A 851 -55.63 18.44 24.28
N ILE A 852 -54.99 17.29 24.10
CA ILE A 852 -55.02 16.17 25.04
C ILE A 852 -53.72 16.18 25.89
N PRO A 853 -53.76 16.02 27.22
CA PRO A 853 -52.54 15.93 28.02
C PRO A 853 -51.81 14.59 27.79
N PRO A 854 -50.46 14.57 27.66
CA PRO A 854 -49.66 13.39 27.25
C PRO A 854 -49.85 12.16 28.14
N ASN A 855 -50.23 12.35 29.40
CA ASN A 855 -50.42 11.32 30.43
C ASN A 855 -51.63 10.39 30.18
N THR A 856 -52.34 10.51 29.04
CA THR A 856 -53.60 9.82 28.77
C THR A 856 -53.55 8.78 27.64
N LEU A 857 -52.42 8.63 26.93
CA LEU A 857 -52.23 7.60 25.90
C LEU A 857 -52.04 6.18 26.47
N LEU A 858 -51.34 6.08 27.62
CA LEU A 858 -51.15 4.85 28.39
C LEU A 858 -51.49 5.16 29.86
N GLU A 859 -52.73 4.93 30.26
CA GLU A 859 -53.17 5.21 31.64
C GLU A 859 -52.89 3.99 32.55
N MET A 860 -51.89 4.11 33.43
CA MET A 860 -51.58 3.10 34.44
C MET A 860 -52.48 3.28 35.67
N SER A 861 -53.64 2.63 35.68
CA SER A 861 -54.63 2.78 36.75
C SER A 861 -54.39 1.83 37.93
N TRP A 862 -53.36 2.09 38.75
CA TRP A 862 -53.25 1.49 40.09
C TRP A 862 -52.35 2.31 41.04
N PRO A 863 -52.59 2.33 42.37
CA PRO A 863 -51.74 3.01 43.36
C PRO A 863 -50.33 2.40 43.52
N GLY A 864 -49.96 1.45 42.65
CA GLY A 864 -48.67 0.76 42.60
C GLY A 864 -48.07 0.60 41.19
N GLY A 865 -48.58 1.32 40.17
CA GLY A 865 -48.01 1.37 38.81
C GLY A 865 -48.26 0.14 37.92
N ALA A 866 -48.04 0.26 36.60
CA ALA A 866 -47.96 -0.92 35.71
C ALA A 866 -46.71 -1.72 36.06
N GLN A 867 -46.81 -3.05 35.99
CA GLN A 867 -45.66 -3.91 36.25
C GLN A 867 -44.94 -4.19 34.95
N VAL A 868 -43.66 -3.83 34.92
CA VAL A 868 -42.73 -4.27 33.88
C VAL A 868 -41.96 -5.47 34.41
N SER A 869 -41.92 -6.55 33.64
CA SER A 869 -41.11 -7.72 34.02
C SER A 869 -40.43 -8.34 32.81
N MET A 870 -39.23 -8.88 33.04
CA MET A 870 -38.52 -9.67 32.03
C MET A 870 -39.31 -10.94 31.73
N VAL A 871 -39.54 -11.22 30.44
CA VAL A 871 -40.12 -12.47 29.95
C VAL A 871 -39.02 -13.47 29.60
N SER A 872 -37.91 -12.98 29.03
CA SER A 872 -36.73 -13.79 28.72
C SER A 872 -35.51 -13.35 29.53
N ASN A 873 -34.48 -14.19 29.60
CA ASN A 873 -33.16 -13.87 30.17
C ASN A 873 -33.18 -13.14 31.54
N LEU A 874 -33.50 -13.88 32.60
CA LEU A 874 -33.58 -13.43 34.00
C LEU A 874 -32.25 -12.90 34.61
N ARG A 875 -31.19 -12.77 33.79
CA ARG A 875 -29.95 -12.08 34.17
C ARG A 875 -30.12 -10.56 34.15
N PHE A 876 -31.23 -10.06 33.62
CA PHE A 876 -31.57 -8.66 33.58
C PHE A 876 -32.78 -8.38 34.46
N ASN A 877 -32.88 -7.13 34.91
CA ASN A 877 -33.98 -6.57 35.63
C ASN A 877 -34.54 -5.38 34.84
N THR A 878 -35.82 -5.08 35.02
CA THR A 878 -36.51 -4.02 34.32
C THR A 878 -36.98 -2.95 35.28
N LEU A 879 -36.74 -1.69 34.95
CA LEU A 879 -37.27 -0.54 35.66
C LEU A 879 -38.15 0.26 34.72
N LEU A 880 -39.31 0.66 35.23
CA LEU A 880 -40.20 1.58 34.54
C LEU A 880 -39.98 2.98 35.11
N VAL A 881 -39.53 3.90 34.27
CA VAL A 881 -39.22 5.27 34.63
C VAL A 881 -40.04 6.21 33.76
N HIS A 882 -40.57 7.28 34.34
CA HIS A 882 -41.14 8.37 33.56
C HIS A 882 -40.04 9.39 33.27
N SER A 883 -39.97 9.87 32.02
CA SER A 883 -39.03 10.93 31.66
C SER A 883 -39.28 12.19 32.51
N GLU A 884 -38.25 12.99 32.78
CA GLU A 884 -38.32 14.15 33.69
C GLU A 884 -39.39 15.18 33.28
N ASP A 885 -39.70 15.26 31.99
CA ASP A 885 -40.70 16.15 31.43
C ASP A 885 -42.13 15.57 31.43
N GLY A 886 -42.28 14.30 31.85
CA GLY A 886 -43.52 13.55 31.91
C GLY A 886 -44.10 13.15 30.55
N LYS A 887 -43.35 13.35 29.45
CA LYS A 887 -43.83 13.14 28.08
C LYS A 887 -43.38 11.83 27.45
N ALA A 888 -42.53 11.06 28.12
CA ALA A 888 -42.13 9.73 27.68
C ALA A 888 -42.12 8.71 28.82
N LEU A 889 -42.36 7.45 28.47
CA LEU A 889 -42.24 6.31 29.34
C LEU A 889 -40.99 5.53 28.94
N GLU A 890 -40.07 5.32 29.87
CA GLU A 890 -38.80 4.62 29.64
C GLU A 890 -38.81 3.27 30.35
N ILE A 891 -38.48 2.22 29.62
CA ILE A 891 -38.24 0.88 30.16
C ILE A 891 -36.73 0.65 30.13
N GLN A 892 -36.10 0.64 31.30
CA GLN A 892 -34.67 0.38 31.45
C GLN A 892 -34.43 -1.08 31.79
N ILE A 893 -33.63 -1.77 30.97
CA ILE A 893 -33.18 -3.14 31.15
C ILE A 893 -31.73 -3.11 31.66
N LEU A 894 -31.52 -3.60 32.88
CA LEU A 894 -30.26 -3.51 33.62
C LEU A 894 -29.78 -4.89 34.07
N PRO A 895 -28.49 -5.22 33.95
CA PRO A 895 -27.96 -6.53 34.36
C PRO A 895 -27.94 -6.71 35.89
N TRP A 896 -28.21 -7.93 36.36
CA TRP A 896 -28.07 -8.37 37.77
C TRP A 896 -26.64 -8.77 38.16
N SER A 897 -25.70 -8.69 37.22
CA SER A 897 -24.30 -9.07 37.42
C SER A 897 -23.62 -8.16 38.45
N ARG A 898 -22.78 -8.72 39.34
CA ARG A 898 -21.90 -7.94 40.22
C ARG A 898 -20.93 -7.04 39.44
N GLN A 899 -20.68 -7.36 38.17
CA GLN A 899 -19.79 -6.61 37.28
C GLN A 899 -20.54 -5.47 36.54
N GLY A 900 -21.87 -5.38 36.62
CA GLY A 900 -22.63 -4.31 35.97
C GLY A 900 -22.79 -4.45 34.45
N SER A 901 -22.33 -5.55 33.84
CA SER A 901 -22.51 -5.88 32.43
C SER A 901 -22.71 -7.39 32.22
N VAL A 902 -23.23 -7.79 31.05
CA VAL A 902 -23.43 -9.19 30.66
C VAL A 902 -22.86 -9.42 29.26
N PRO A 903 -21.98 -10.42 29.05
CA PRO A 903 -21.41 -10.73 27.75
C PRO A 903 -22.48 -11.04 26.70
N MET A 904 -22.31 -10.50 25.49
CA MET A 904 -23.24 -10.65 24.36
C MET A 904 -23.48 -12.12 23.97
N CYS A 905 -22.44 -12.97 24.08
CA CYS A 905 -22.55 -14.42 23.84
C CYS A 905 -23.55 -15.16 24.76
N LYS A 906 -24.05 -14.51 25.82
CA LYS A 906 -25.05 -15.05 26.75
C LYS A 906 -26.45 -14.46 26.53
N ILE A 907 -26.62 -13.62 25.52
CA ILE A 907 -27.84 -12.89 25.23
C ILE A 907 -28.39 -13.38 23.89
N THR A 908 -29.47 -14.15 23.94
CA THR A 908 -30.21 -14.57 22.73
C THR A 908 -31.50 -13.76 22.54
N GLU A 909 -32.11 -13.32 23.65
CA GLU A 909 -33.38 -12.61 23.65
C GLU A 909 -33.53 -11.77 24.93
N LEU A 910 -34.05 -10.55 24.81
CA LEU A 910 -34.35 -9.60 25.89
C LEU A 910 -35.82 -9.12 25.82
N SER A 911 -36.75 -10.06 25.89
CA SER A 911 -38.19 -9.79 25.87
C SER A 911 -38.70 -9.29 27.21
N VAL A 912 -39.51 -8.23 27.20
CA VAL A 912 -40.12 -7.57 28.37
C VAL A 912 -41.62 -7.47 28.19
N ILE A 913 -42.38 -7.71 29.26
CA ILE A 913 -43.83 -7.51 29.29
C ILE A 913 -44.19 -6.31 30.16
N LEU A 914 -45.03 -5.44 29.59
CA LEU A 914 -45.69 -4.37 30.31
C LEU A 914 -47.15 -4.77 30.52
N SER A 915 -47.50 -5.13 31.76
CA SER A 915 -48.79 -5.74 32.07
C SER A 915 -49.90 -4.72 32.36
N GLN A 916 -51.13 -5.08 32.00
CA GLN A 916 -52.37 -4.37 32.38
C GLN A 916 -52.44 -2.91 31.88
N VAL A 917 -51.96 -2.67 30.66
CA VAL A 917 -51.90 -1.36 30.04
C VAL A 917 -53.24 -1.02 29.36
N ASN A 918 -53.70 0.21 29.55
CA ASN A 918 -54.88 0.73 28.84
C ASN A 918 -54.44 1.60 27.65
N VAL A 919 -54.65 1.11 26.43
CA VAL A 919 -54.36 1.83 25.19
C VAL A 919 -55.64 2.54 24.75
N LYS A 920 -55.84 3.79 25.19
CA LYS A 920 -57.11 4.52 25.02
C LYS A 920 -57.40 4.90 23.57
N CYS A 921 -58.67 4.73 23.18
CA CYS A 921 -59.23 5.23 21.93
C CYS A 921 -59.86 6.63 22.14
N TYR A 922 -59.50 7.62 21.32
CA TYR A 922 -60.07 8.97 21.39
C TYR A 922 -61.30 9.09 20.49
N ARG A 923 -62.42 9.57 21.05
CA ARG A 923 -63.71 9.67 20.34
C ARG A 923 -63.81 10.84 19.34
N ASP A 924 -62.88 11.80 19.37
CA ASP A 924 -62.94 13.03 18.57
C ASP A 924 -61.82 13.17 17.51
N VAL A 925 -61.09 12.08 17.22
CA VAL A 925 -60.13 12.06 16.12
C VAL A 925 -60.86 11.56 14.87
N GLN A 926 -60.91 12.36 13.79
CA GLN A 926 -61.43 11.90 12.50
C GLN A 926 -60.67 10.65 12.06
N GLU A 927 -61.37 9.66 11.46
CA GLU A 927 -60.74 8.50 10.83
C GLU A 927 -59.57 8.94 9.92
N GLY A 928 -58.32 8.81 10.38
CA GLY A 928 -57.15 9.10 9.55
C GLY A 928 -55.88 9.59 10.24
N GLU A 929 -55.90 10.17 11.44
CA GLU A 929 -54.69 10.75 12.04
C GLU A 929 -54.43 10.33 13.49
N LEU A 930 -53.85 9.15 13.66
CA LEU A 930 -53.08 8.81 14.85
C LEU A 930 -51.80 8.10 14.38
N ARG A 931 -50.70 8.85 14.28
CA ARG A 931 -49.37 8.30 13.97
C ARG A 931 -48.80 7.70 15.26
N VAL A 932 -48.37 6.45 15.20
CA VAL A 932 -47.59 5.85 16.29
C VAL A 932 -46.30 6.66 16.43
N CYS A 933 -45.98 7.06 17.67
CA CYS A 933 -44.69 7.68 17.94
C CYS A 933 -43.58 6.63 17.68
N PRO A 934 -42.46 7.00 17.03
CA PRO A 934 -41.33 6.11 16.92
C PRO A 934 -40.86 5.72 18.33
N LEU A 935 -40.60 4.44 18.52
CA LEU A 935 -39.97 3.96 19.75
C LEU A 935 -38.47 4.07 19.55
N GLN A 936 -37.78 4.67 20.51
CA GLN A 936 -36.33 4.77 20.47
C GLN A 936 -35.76 3.72 21.41
N VAL A 937 -34.83 2.92 20.91
CA VAL A 937 -34.07 2.00 21.74
C VAL A 937 -32.63 2.44 21.77
N HIS A 938 -32.10 2.60 22.97
CA HIS A 938 -30.73 2.95 23.26
C HIS A 938 -30.03 1.79 23.95
N THR A 939 -28.87 1.36 23.47
CA THR A 939 -28.01 0.38 24.15
C THR A 939 -26.64 0.96 24.46
N GLU A 940 -26.08 0.60 25.61
CA GLU A 940 -24.70 0.92 25.99
C GLU A 940 -23.94 -0.37 26.32
N TYR A 941 -22.71 -0.48 25.81
CA TYR A 941 -21.78 -1.58 26.04
C TYR A 941 -20.61 -1.14 26.93
N ASP A 942 -19.89 -2.11 27.48
CA ASP A 942 -18.61 -1.84 28.17
C ASP A 942 -17.64 -1.11 27.21
N GLY A 943 -17.02 -0.02 27.68
CA GLY A 943 -16.18 0.87 26.85
C GLY A 943 -16.88 2.08 26.21
N ASN A 944 -18.06 2.50 26.69
CA ASN A 944 -18.81 3.68 26.19
C ASN A 944 -19.22 3.60 24.71
N ILE A 945 -19.35 2.39 24.18
CA ILE A 945 -19.88 2.15 22.84
C ILE A 945 -21.41 2.10 22.97
N SER A 946 -22.14 2.91 22.21
CA SER A 946 -23.61 2.96 22.24
C SER A 946 -24.23 2.77 20.86
N SER A 947 -25.46 2.24 20.82
CA SER A 947 -26.25 2.17 19.58
C SER A 947 -27.68 2.64 19.79
N ASP A 948 -28.22 3.37 18.82
CA ASP A 948 -29.59 3.88 18.80
C ASP A 948 -30.35 3.28 17.63
N THR A 949 -31.55 2.76 17.88
CA THR A 949 -32.43 2.19 16.86
C THR A 949 -33.84 2.74 17.00
N GLU A 950 -34.38 3.29 15.92
CA GLU A 950 -35.79 3.68 15.83
C GLU A 950 -36.66 2.51 15.35
N ILE A 951 -37.73 2.21 16.08
CA ILE A 951 -38.68 1.16 15.75
C ILE A 951 -40.03 1.80 15.40
N TYR A 952 -40.52 1.50 14.20
CA TYR A 952 -41.83 1.92 13.73
C TYR A 952 -42.86 0.81 13.96
N ALA A 953 -43.73 0.97 14.96
CA ALA A 953 -44.90 0.10 15.10
C ALA A 953 -45.98 0.54 14.09
N THR A 954 -46.38 -0.35 13.18
CA THR A 954 -47.33 0.00 12.09
C THR A 954 -48.76 -0.39 12.48
N LEU A 955 -49.58 0.58 12.90
CA LEU A 955 -51.02 0.34 13.10
C LEU A 955 -51.81 0.67 11.82
N ARG A 956 -52.16 -0.36 11.02
CA ARG A 956 -53.08 -0.20 9.89
C ARG A 956 -54.50 -0.59 10.30
N GLY A 957 -55.39 0.40 10.42
CA GLY A 957 -56.84 0.14 10.50
C GLY A 957 -57.39 -0.36 9.17
N VAL A 958 -58.03 -1.53 9.16
CA VAL A 958 -58.78 -2.05 8.02
C VAL A 958 -60.28 -1.81 8.26
N LYS A 959 -60.93 -1.11 7.33
CA LYS A 959 -62.40 -1.04 7.23
C LYS A 959 -62.98 -2.44 7.06
N LYS A 960 -63.88 -2.85 7.95
CA LYS A 960 -64.84 -3.94 7.67
C LYS A 960 -66.02 -3.36 6.88
N ALA A 961 -66.39 -4.02 5.78
CA ALA A 961 -67.66 -3.81 5.09
C ALA A 961 -68.82 -4.37 5.91
#